data_AF-A0A0D0VIN5-F1
#
_entry.id   AF-A0A0D0VIN5-F1
#
_cell.length_a   1.000
_cell.length_b   1.000
_cell.length_c   1.000
_cell.angle_alpha   90.00
_cell.angle_beta   90.00
_cell.angle_gamma   90.00
#
_symmetry.space_group_name_H-M   'P 1'
#
loop_
_entity.id
_entity.type
_entity.pdbx_description
1 polymer ?
#
loop_
_entity_poly.entity_id
_entity_poly.type
_entity_poly.pdbx_seq_one_letter_code
_entity_poly.pdbx_strand_id
1 'polypeptide(L)'
;MTIRGLDNYLKERKLVQSCPISTLANTRLGIDATHYLNHLLTDPNSREPLVAATGGLPLAIISKIENDLRALERHAIKPVFVFPGLPLASRPPPKGPDIKAERENQIKNEAWALYDEGQAYAAVDKLVQFNNGNFVDQRDLLRSIMRLFRHRYVEFVVAPYLGIAQLAYLLQHPKGYIHAIYSSSECLMWPVERVITSSDWCNNFQFVEKVRILNDLNLTSEQFLDFGILAGSSLSRTIPLPQSEFSIKNIADLVRHHKSGISVCQNVRQEPPYKAQYYTESFWKARLAVKFSLVLTTEGACVPLPTVITPQQQAFTVQDVPGDLEEIFSPRIPDELYFHICRGLVSAQVVGWLTSAMIIEQQPLLETGEYRRFIKDVITEGPTSPRCTTIALLADILHPDWSKRRINVHYYFDPPYAPVRGAFVPFTDALTQSLIGRCSDWMVPMSNLEMELRRQNSSTIDLKLCVAALASEELVHRTFKPKGDRVLDKKDEVVANSLWRFLEVRGFVQQNHAHSLIGKALYAAYTVSRVNDRFQEPIYLILELLRAGVLHGGKWGGPEAAPLLGGPSFGDEDEQSSVRLIMRCISVLPLVSRNQQWVGPLSQELLAFNAFVRGLSKSLRQLFEAVSVHLLLSGDGRRNRDDYSDIMLSLPFQTDVNTGFGILAKSYLDATSYHNQLEPITEEMIGTKRAETAKRQAILFIEENFSSVKGPVQELERGFRFWDAVMVAIRCLAEEQGPNPKLAQTVVGKDVIEQFEKADKWLKPMRP
;
A
#
# COMPACT_ATOMS: atom_id res chain seq x y z
N MET A 1 -17.14 -4.42 5.69
CA MET A 1 -17.86 -4.41 6.99
C MET A 1 -19.34 -4.66 6.71
N THR A 2 -20.08 -5.14 7.70
CA THR A 2 -21.53 -5.41 7.58
C THR A 2 -22.29 -4.53 8.57
N ILE A 3 -23.61 -4.39 8.40
CA ILE A 3 -24.43 -3.72 9.42
C ILE A 3 -24.33 -4.53 10.71
N ARG A 4 -23.93 -3.88 11.81
CA ARG A 4 -23.61 -4.56 13.07
C ARG A 4 -24.79 -5.42 13.54
N GLY A 5 -24.54 -6.71 13.71
CA GLY A 5 -25.53 -7.68 14.20
C GLY A 5 -26.54 -8.18 13.15
N LEU A 6 -26.56 -7.59 11.94
CA LEU A 6 -27.54 -7.96 10.91
C LEU A 6 -27.29 -9.38 10.39
N ASP A 7 -26.05 -9.76 10.10
CA ASP A 7 -25.77 -11.10 9.54
C ASP A 7 -26.19 -12.24 10.48
N ASN A 8 -26.01 -12.06 11.79
CA ASN A 8 -26.48 -13.01 12.80
C ASN A 8 -28.01 -13.07 12.81
N TYR A 9 -28.68 -11.91 12.80
CA TYR A 9 -30.12 -11.82 12.71
C TYR A 9 -30.69 -12.51 11.46
N LEU A 10 -30.07 -12.31 10.29
CA LEU A 10 -30.47 -12.93 9.03
C LEU A 10 -30.41 -14.46 9.09
N LYS A 11 -29.38 -15.01 9.76
CA LYS A 11 -29.24 -16.46 10.00
C LYS A 11 -30.29 -16.98 10.98
N GLU A 12 -30.46 -16.31 12.12
CA GLU A 12 -31.44 -16.67 13.16
C GLU A 12 -32.89 -16.68 12.63
N ARG A 13 -33.23 -15.70 11.79
CA ARG A 13 -34.56 -15.56 11.17
C ARG A 13 -34.73 -16.37 9.88
N LYS A 14 -33.71 -17.14 9.47
CA LYS A 14 -33.70 -17.95 8.23
C LYS A 14 -34.03 -17.14 6.98
N LEU A 15 -33.53 -15.90 6.92
CA LEU A 15 -33.70 -15.00 5.77
C LEU A 15 -32.62 -15.17 4.71
N VAL A 16 -31.53 -15.88 5.04
CA VAL A 16 -30.47 -16.27 4.11
C VAL A 16 -30.95 -17.42 3.24
N GLN A 17 -30.82 -17.25 1.92
CA GLN A 17 -31.18 -18.26 0.92
C GLN A 17 -29.91 -18.82 0.28
N SER A 18 -29.97 -20.08 -0.18
CA SER A 18 -28.87 -20.76 -0.87
C SER A 18 -29.31 -21.17 -2.26
N CYS A 19 -28.46 -20.92 -3.26
CA CYS A 19 -28.67 -21.35 -4.64
C CYS A 19 -27.41 -21.99 -5.23
N PRO A 20 -27.56 -22.93 -6.19
CA PRO A 20 -26.42 -23.44 -6.96
C PRO A 20 -25.74 -22.32 -7.75
N ILE A 21 -24.41 -22.36 -7.81
CA ILE A 21 -23.60 -21.37 -8.55
C ILE A 21 -23.94 -21.35 -10.05
N SER A 22 -24.41 -22.47 -10.60
CA SER A 22 -24.90 -22.58 -11.98
C SER A 22 -26.05 -21.63 -12.32
N THR A 23 -26.77 -21.12 -11.30
CA THR A 23 -27.83 -20.11 -11.48
C THR A 23 -27.29 -18.77 -11.98
N LEU A 24 -25.99 -18.51 -11.76
CA LEU A 24 -25.29 -17.32 -12.23
C LEU A 24 -24.54 -17.55 -13.56
N ALA A 25 -24.69 -18.71 -14.20
CA ALA A 25 -23.98 -19.01 -15.44
C ALA A 25 -24.30 -17.99 -16.54
N ASN A 26 -23.29 -17.62 -17.33
CA ASN A 26 -23.38 -16.61 -18.40
C ASN A 26 -23.74 -15.20 -17.90
N THR A 27 -23.58 -14.92 -16.60
CA THR A 27 -23.82 -13.59 -16.05
C THR A 27 -22.52 -12.84 -15.77
N ARG A 28 -22.66 -11.53 -15.61
CA ARG A 28 -21.60 -10.63 -15.15
C ARG A 28 -21.82 -10.32 -13.68
N LEU A 29 -20.88 -10.71 -12.82
CA LEU A 29 -20.99 -10.59 -11.38
C LEU A 29 -20.18 -9.37 -10.89
N GLY A 30 -20.84 -8.37 -10.33
CA GLY A 30 -20.17 -7.27 -9.65
C GLY A 30 -19.63 -7.72 -8.30
N ILE A 31 -18.35 -7.53 -8.04
CA ILE A 31 -17.68 -7.95 -6.81
C ILE A 31 -17.22 -6.70 -6.07
N ASP A 32 -17.72 -6.51 -4.86
CA ASP A 32 -17.17 -5.56 -3.90
C ASP A 32 -15.80 -6.05 -3.44
N ALA A 33 -14.74 -5.38 -3.93
CA ALA A 33 -13.38 -5.79 -3.67
C ALA A 33 -13.02 -5.72 -2.17
N THR A 34 -13.57 -4.75 -1.43
CA THR A 34 -13.29 -4.62 0.00
C THR A 34 -13.89 -5.78 0.79
N HIS A 35 -15.12 -6.19 0.46
CA HIS A 35 -15.75 -7.36 1.07
C HIS A 35 -14.99 -8.65 0.72
N TYR A 36 -14.70 -8.85 -0.56
CA TYR A 36 -13.95 -10.01 -1.06
C TYR A 36 -12.57 -10.18 -0.41
N LEU A 37 -11.77 -9.10 -0.35
CA LEU A 37 -10.44 -9.15 0.24
C LEU A 37 -10.49 -9.35 1.76
N ASN A 38 -11.46 -8.75 2.46
CA ASN A 38 -11.63 -8.99 3.89
C ASN A 38 -11.95 -10.46 4.18
N HIS A 39 -12.80 -11.08 3.36
CA HIS A 39 -13.13 -12.50 3.49
C HIS A 39 -11.86 -13.35 3.33
N LEU A 40 -11.09 -13.15 2.25
CA LEU A 40 -9.85 -13.90 2.03
C LEU A 40 -8.79 -13.70 3.13
N LEU A 41 -8.67 -12.49 3.69
CA LEU A 41 -7.67 -12.18 4.71
C LEU A 41 -8.04 -12.68 6.11
N THR A 42 -9.31 -13.04 6.35
CA THR A 42 -9.80 -13.46 7.67
C THR A 42 -10.27 -14.91 7.72
N ASP A 43 -10.51 -15.55 6.56
CA ASP A 43 -10.92 -16.95 6.49
C ASP A 43 -9.78 -17.88 6.99
N PRO A 44 -10.06 -18.83 7.89
CA PRO A 44 -9.05 -19.75 8.42
C PRO A 44 -8.22 -20.52 7.38
N ASN A 45 -8.79 -20.81 6.22
CA ASN A 45 -8.12 -21.55 5.15
C ASN A 45 -7.18 -20.67 4.32
N SER A 46 -7.36 -19.34 4.37
CA SER A 46 -6.60 -18.40 3.55
C SER A 46 -5.84 -17.32 4.29
N ARG A 47 -6.14 -17.05 5.57
CA ARG A 47 -5.43 -16.06 6.38
C ARG A 47 -3.96 -16.44 6.59
N GLU A 48 -3.10 -15.44 6.70
CA GLU A 48 -1.66 -15.62 6.98
C GLU A 48 -1.26 -14.71 8.16
N PRO A 49 -1.49 -15.14 9.42
CA PRO A 49 -1.29 -14.30 10.60
C PRO A 49 0.15 -13.83 10.80
N LEU A 50 1.12 -14.63 10.33
CA LEU A 50 2.56 -14.32 10.44
C LEU A 50 2.99 -13.10 9.62
N VAL A 51 2.13 -12.51 8.77
CA VAL A 51 2.41 -11.20 8.18
C VAL A 51 2.66 -10.14 9.26
N ALA A 52 2.05 -10.28 10.44
CA ALA A 52 2.31 -9.40 11.58
C ALA A 52 3.78 -9.43 12.07
N ALA A 53 4.50 -10.52 11.81
CA ALA A 53 5.89 -10.72 12.24
C ALA A 53 6.91 -10.72 11.10
N THR A 54 6.46 -10.99 9.87
CA THR A 54 7.31 -11.07 8.66
C THR A 54 7.24 -9.82 7.80
N GLY A 55 6.20 -8.99 7.96
CA GLY A 55 5.95 -7.87 7.06
C GLY A 55 5.62 -8.31 5.63
N GLY A 56 5.61 -7.35 4.71
CA GLY A 56 5.24 -7.59 3.31
C GLY A 56 3.77 -7.99 3.12
N LEU A 57 3.50 -8.66 1.99
CA LEU A 57 2.16 -9.15 1.63
C LEU A 57 2.02 -10.65 1.91
N PRO A 58 0.81 -11.18 2.18
CA PRO A 58 0.58 -12.62 2.27
C PRO A 58 1.08 -13.35 1.02
N LEU A 59 1.81 -14.45 1.20
CA LEU A 59 2.53 -15.12 0.12
C LEU A 59 1.61 -15.89 -0.83
N ALA A 60 0.45 -16.37 -0.35
CA ALA A 60 -0.47 -17.18 -1.15
C ALA A 60 -1.67 -16.40 -1.71
N ILE A 61 -1.89 -15.14 -1.32
CA ILE A 61 -3.12 -14.39 -1.64
C ILE A 61 -3.39 -14.29 -3.14
N ILE A 62 -2.37 -13.99 -3.95
CA ILE A 62 -2.53 -13.86 -5.41
C ILE A 62 -2.90 -15.20 -6.05
N SER A 63 -2.31 -16.30 -5.58
CA SER A 63 -2.65 -17.65 -6.06
C SER A 63 -4.09 -18.04 -5.69
N LYS A 64 -4.58 -17.61 -4.52
CA LYS A 64 -5.96 -17.84 -4.07
C LYS A 64 -6.95 -17.07 -4.93
N ILE A 65 -6.70 -15.77 -5.17
CA ILE A 65 -7.52 -14.96 -6.07
C ILE A 65 -7.53 -15.57 -7.48
N GLU A 66 -6.39 -16.03 -7.97
CA GLU A 66 -6.32 -16.69 -9.28
C GLU A 66 -7.17 -17.98 -9.35
N ASN A 67 -7.20 -18.76 -8.27
CA ASN A 67 -8.04 -19.96 -8.19
C ASN A 67 -9.53 -19.62 -8.19
N ASP A 68 -9.95 -18.60 -7.45
CA ASP A 68 -11.34 -18.11 -7.45
C ASP A 68 -11.76 -17.63 -8.85
N LEU A 69 -10.88 -16.89 -9.54
CA LEU A 69 -11.12 -16.45 -10.92
C LEU A 69 -11.29 -17.64 -11.88
N ARG A 70 -10.48 -18.69 -11.73
CA ARG A 70 -10.64 -19.94 -12.52
C ARG A 70 -11.95 -20.65 -12.19
N ALA A 71 -12.40 -20.63 -10.94
CA ALA A 71 -13.67 -21.23 -10.55
C ALA A 71 -14.86 -20.50 -11.21
N LEU A 72 -14.86 -19.16 -11.16
CA LEU A 72 -15.86 -18.33 -11.84
C LEU A 72 -15.86 -18.57 -13.37
N GLU A 73 -14.67 -18.65 -13.98
CA GLU A 73 -14.50 -18.94 -15.41
C GLU A 73 -15.12 -20.28 -15.82
N ARG A 74 -14.93 -21.34 -15.01
CA ARG A 74 -15.54 -22.67 -15.27
C ARG A 74 -17.07 -22.64 -15.30
N HIS A 75 -17.69 -21.71 -14.57
CA HIS A 75 -19.13 -21.51 -14.56
C HIS A 75 -19.61 -20.46 -15.57
N ALA A 76 -18.73 -19.98 -16.46
CA ALA A 76 -19.01 -18.90 -17.41
C ALA A 76 -19.51 -17.62 -16.72
N ILE A 77 -19.00 -17.32 -15.52
CA ILE A 77 -19.31 -16.11 -14.76
C ILE A 77 -18.19 -15.11 -15.02
N LYS A 78 -18.54 -13.92 -15.50
CA LYS A 78 -17.58 -12.84 -15.75
C LYS A 78 -17.51 -11.90 -14.54
N PRO A 79 -16.43 -11.89 -13.74
CA PRO A 79 -16.31 -10.98 -12.61
C PRO A 79 -16.00 -9.55 -13.07
N VAL A 80 -16.59 -8.57 -12.37
CA VAL A 80 -16.29 -7.15 -12.47
C VAL A 80 -16.00 -6.63 -11.07
N PHE A 81 -14.74 -6.35 -10.77
CA PHE A 81 -14.33 -5.88 -9.45
C PHE A 81 -14.53 -4.36 -9.30
N VAL A 82 -15.11 -3.94 -8.19
CA VAL A 82 -15.26 -2.53 -7.86
C VAL A 82 -14.49 -2.23 -6.58
N PHE A 83 -13.48 -1.36 -6.70
CA PHE A 83 -12.69 -0.88 -5.57
C PHE A 83 -13.23 0.45 -5.05
N PRO A 84 -13.10 0.75 -3.75
CA PRO A 84 -13.40 2.06 -3.22
C PRO A 84 -12.39 3.11 -3.73
N GLY A 85 -12.87 4.34 -3.88
CA GLY A 85 -12.13 5.51 -4.33
C GLY A 85 -11.67 6.41 -3.20
N LEU A 86 -11.87 7.71 -3.40
CA LEU A 86 -11.50 8.76 -2.45
C LEU A 86 -12.20 8.55 -1.10
N PRO A 87 -11.54 8.93 0.00
CA PRO A 87 -12.19 8.95 1.30
C PRO A 87 -13.31 10.00 1.32
N LEU A 88 -14.33 9.75 2.15
CA LEU A 88 -15.32 10.75 2.50
C LEU A 88 -14.69 11.86 3.36
N ALA A 89 -15.36 13.01 3.43
CA ALA A 89 -14.98 14.11 4.31
C ALA A 89 -15.16 13.66 5.77
N SER A 90 -14.04 13.27 6.38
CA SER A 90 -14.00 12.88 7.77
C SER A 90 -13.36 13.96 8.62
N ARG A 91 -13.81 14.08 9.86
CA ARG A 91 -13.05 14.83 10.87
C ARG A 91 -11.69 14.16 11.07
N PRO A 92 -10.65 14.94 11.41
CA PRO A 92 -9.38 14.37 11.86
C PRO A 92 -9.64 13.32 12.95
N PRO A 93 -8.93 12.17 12.93
CA PRO A 93 -8.96 11.28 14.07
C PRO A 93 -8.52 12.03 15.34
N PRO A 94 -9.08 11.69 16.51
CA PRO A 94 -8.63 12.29 17.77
C PRO A 94 -7.15 12.00 17.97
N LYS A 95 -6.39 12.98 18.47
CA LYS A 95 -4.98 12.79 18.81
C LYS A 95 -4.83 12.00 20.11
N GLY A 96 -3.70 11.32 20.26
CA GLY A 96 -3.42 10.47 21.41
C GLY A 96 -3.75 9.00 21.17
N PRO A 97 -3.89 8.21 22.24
CA PRO A 97 -3.99 6.76 22.15
C PRO A 97 -5.25 6.31 21.40
N ASP A 98 -5.04 5.60 20.28
CA ASP A 98 -6.10 4.85 19.62
C ASP A 98 -6.24 3.48 20.28
N ILE A 99 -7.36 3.25 20.97
CA ILE A 99 -7.70 2.01 21.68
C ILE A 99 -7.50 0.78 20.78
N LYS A 100 -7.83 0.90 19.48
CA LYS A 100 -7.67 -0.23 18.55
C LYS A 100 -6.19 -0.53 18.30
N ALA A 101 -5.38 0.51 18.06
CA ALA A 101 -3.95 0.38 17.85
C ALA A 101 -3.23 -0.10 19.13
N GLU A 102 -3.63 0.37 20.31
CA GLU A 102 -3.11 -0.11 21.59
C GLU A 102 -3.36 -1.60 21.78
N ARG A 103 -4.61 -2.04 21.53
CA ARG A 103 -4.97 -3.46 21.60
C ARG A 103 -4.17 -4.30 20.59
N GLU A 104 -3.98 -3.79 19.37
CA GLU A 104 -3.14 -4.46 18.37
C GLU A 104 -1.70 -4.64 18.87
N ASN A 105 -1.09 -3.59 19.42
CA ASN A 105 0.27 -3.64 19.94
C ASN A 105 0.40 -4.57 21.13
N GLN A 106 -0.56 -4.55 22.05
CA GLN A 106 -0.59 -5.48 23.17
C GLN A 106 -0.58 -6.93 22.66
N ILE A 107 -1.44 -7.26 21.70
CA ILE A 107 -1.53 -8.60 21.13
C ILE A 107 -0.22 -9.00 20.42
N LYS A 108 0.40 -8.08 19.66
CA LYS A 108 1.70 -8.32 19.02
C LYS A 108 2.80 -8.56 20.06
N ASN A 109 2.87 -7.76 21.11
CA ASN A 109 3.88 -7.89 22.17
C ASN A 109 3.73 -9.21 22.94
N GLU A 110 2.50 -9.59 23.29
CA GLU A 110 2.21 -10.88 23.94
C GLU A 110 2.56 -12.07 23.02
N ALA A 111 2.28 -11.96 21.71
CA ALA A 111 2.68 -12.98 20.74
C ALA A 111 4.21 -13.11 20.63
N TRP A 112 4.94 -11.99 20.67
CA TRP A 112 6.41 -12.01 20.67
C TRP A 112 7.00 -12.61 21.95
N ALA A 113 6.42 -12.33 23.12
CA ALA A 113 6.84 -12.96 24.37
C ALA A 113 6.66 -14.48 24.34
N LEU A 114 5.49 -14.95 23.86
CA LEU A 114 5.25 -16.39 23.67
C LEU A 114 6.23 -17.02 22.68
N TYR A 115 6.58 -16.32 21.61
CA TYR A 115 7.56 -16.79 20.64
C TYR A 115 8.96 -16.90 21.26
N ASP A 116 9.37 -15.93 22.08
CA ASP A 116 10.65 -15.93 22.81
C ASP A 116 10.76 -17.10 23.81
N GLU A 117 9.65 -17.47 24.44
CA GLU A 117 9.54 -18.67 25.30
C GLU A 117 9.52 -20.00 24.52
N GLY A 118 9.62 -19.98 23.19
CA GLY A 118 9.56 -21.17 22.34
C GLY A 118 8.15 -21.68 22.03
N GLN A 119 7.10 -20.94 22.42
CA GLN A 119 5.69 -21.31 22.21
C GLN A 119 5.13 -20.76 20.89
N ALA A 120 5.71 -21.16 19.76
CA ALA A 120 5.38 -20.60 18.43
C ALA A 120 3.90 -20.75 18.03
N TYR A 121 3.26 -21.89 18.33
CA TYR A 121 1.84 -22.09 18.02
C TYR A 121 0.93 -21.17 18.84
N ALA A 122 1.23 -21.00 20.14
CA ALA A 122 0.48 -20.09 21.01
C ALA A 122 0.63 -18.63 20.57
N ALA A 123 1.81 -18.24 20.08
CA ALA A 123 2.03 -16.91 19.48
C ALA A 123 1.13 -16.67 18.25
N VAL A 124 0.98 -17.66 17.37
CA VAL A 124 0.09 -17.56 16.20
C VAL A 124 -1.38 -17.48 16.63
N ASP A 125 -1.81 -18.32 17.56
CA ASP A 125 -3.17 -18.28 18.11
C ASP A 125 -3.45 -16.91 18.75
N LYS A 126 -2.44 -16.31 19.38
CA LYS A 126 -2.54 -14.97 19.96
C LYS A 126 -2.79 -13.90 18.89
N LEU A 127 -2.03 -13.91 17.80
CA LEU A 127 -2.23 -12.98 16.68
C LEU A 127 -3.63 -13.11 16.06
N VAL A 128 -4.16 -14.33 15.98
CA VAL A 128 -5.51 -14.59 15.45
C VAL A 128 -6.61 -13.93 16.29
N GLN A 129 -6.40 -13.68 17.58
CA GLN A 129 -7.38 -13.01 18.45
C GLN A 129 -7.66 -11.55 18.05
N PHE A 130 -6.78 -10.92 17.26
CA PHE A 130 -6.98 -9.59 16.70
C PHE A 130 -7.41 -9.67 15.23
N ASN A 131 -8.54 -9.07 14.88
CA ASN A 131 -9.07 -9.03 13.50
C ASN A 131 -9.00 -10.38 12.76
N ASN A 132 -9.17 -11.51 13.46
CA ASN A 132 -9.04 -12.87 12.92
C ASN A 132 -7.69 -13.16 12.23
N GLY A 133 -6.60 -12.49 12.65
CA GLY A 133 -5.27 -12.63 12.08
C GLY A 133 -5.00 -11.75 10.86
N ASN A 134 -5.88 -10.79 10.55
CA ASN A 134 -5.65 -9.83 9.45
C ASN A 134 -4.88 -8.60 9.93
N PHE A 135 -3.63 -8.48 9.47
CA PHE A 135 -2.73 -7.35 9.69
C PHE A 135 -2.35 -6.63 8.38
N VAL A 136 -3.06 -6.93 7.29
CA VAL A 136 -2.77 -6.40 5.95
C VAL A 136 -3.67 -5.22 5.64
N ASP A 137 -3.07 -4.12 5.22
CA ASP A 137 -3.80 -3.04 4.58
C ASP A 137 -4.13 -3.44 3.14
N GLN A 138 -5.42 -3.57 2.83
CA GLN A 138 -5.89 -3.98 1.51
C GLN A 138 -5.39 -3.07 0.37
N ARG A 139 -5.12 -1.79 0.68
CA ARG A 139 -4.58 -0.83 -0.30
C ARG A 139 -3.23 -1.28 -0.85
N ASP A 140 -2.45 -2.02 -0.05
CA ASP A 140 -1.14 -2.51 -0.45
C ASP A 140 -1.24 -3.71 -1.40
N LEU A 141 -2.39 -4.41 -1.42
CA LEU A 141 -2.65 -5.52 -2.36
C LEU A 141 -3.06 -5.04 -3.76
N LEU A 142 -3.57 -3.81 -3.87
CA LEU A 142 -4.25 -3.31 -5.07
C LEU A 142 -3.43 -3.50 -6.34
N ARG A 143 -2.13 -3.18 -6.30
CA ARG A 143 -1.24 -3.24 -7.47
C ARG A 143 -0.96 -4.66 -7.91
N SER A 144 -0.70 -5.56 -6.96
CA SER A 144 -0.50 -6.99 -7.24
C SER A 144 -1.77 -7.62 -7.82
N ILE A 145 -2.95 -7.20 -7.36
CA ILE A 145 -4.24 -7.62 -7.89
C ILE A 145 -4.46 -7.06 -9.30
N MET A 146 -4.22 -5.77 -9.54
CA MET A 146 -4.35 -5.16 -10.87
C MET A 146 -3.43 -5.83 -11.90
N ARG A 147 -2.21 -6.23 -11.50
CA ARG A 147 -1.30 -7.01 -12.36
C ARG A 147 -1.91 -8.37 -12.71
N LEU A 148 -2.44 -9.10 -11.74
CA LEU A 148 -3.15 -10.37 -11.99
C LEU A 148 -4.34 -10.14 -12.93
N PHE A 149 -5.14 -9.09 -12.70
CA PHE A 149 -6.29 -8.76 -13.54
C PHE A 149 -5.88 -8.44 -14.97
N ARG A 150 -4.75 -7.74 -15.17
CA ARG A 150 -4.21 -7.50 -16.50
C ARG A 150 -3.82 -8.79 -17.22
N HIS A 151 -3.15 -9.72 -16.54
CA HIS A 151 -2.76 -11.02 -17.11
C HIS A 151 -3.96 -11.93 -17.41
N ARG A 152 -5.04 -11.84 -16.63
CA ARG A 152 -6.24 -12.67 -16.77
C ARG A 152 -7.40 -11.96 -17.47
N TYR A 153 -7.18 -10.75 -17.99
CA TYR A 153 -8.20 -9.89 -18.63
C TYR A 153 -9.46 -9.70 -17.77
N VAL A 154 -9.28 -9.56 -16.46
CA VAL A 154 -10.37 -9.31 -15.50
C VAL A 154 -10.72 -7.82 -15.52
N GLU A 155 -12.01 -7.53 -15.60
CA GLU A 155 -12.50 -6.16 -15.58
C GLU A 155 -12.56 -5.62 -14.15
N PHE A 156 -12.12 -4.38 -13.97
CA PHE A 156 -12.26 -3.67 -12.71
C PHE A 156 -12.51 -2.18 -12.95
N VAL A 157 -13.07 -1.52 -11.93
CA VAL A 157 -13.15 -0.07 -11.82
C VAL A 157 -12.84 0.35 -10.39
N VAL A 158 -12.24 1.52 -10.23
CA VAL A 158 -12.18 2.20 -8.92
C VAL A 158 -13.29 3.25 -8.89
N ALA A 159 -14.20 3.14 -7.93
CA ALA A 159 -15.26 4.13 -7.75
C ALA A 159 -14.65 5.52 -7.46
N PRO A 160 -15.37 6.64 -7.69
CA PRO A 160 -14.85 7.94 -7.26
C PRO A 160 -14.79 8.06 -5.72
N TYR A 161 -15.73 7.44 -5.01
CA TYR A 161 -15.75 7.33 -3.54
C TYR A 161 -16.21 5.93 -3.10
N LEU A 162 -17.52 5.72 -2.91
CA LEU A 162 -18.05 4.49 -2.33
C LEU A 162 -18.21 3.39 -3.40
N GLY A 163 -17.51 2.26 -3.23
CA GLY A 163 -17.56 1.13 -4.16
C GLY A 163 -18.97 0.55 -4.33
N ILE A 164 -19.73 0.46 -3.24
CA ILE A 164 -21.11 -0.04 -3.26
C ILE A 164 -22.03 0.84 -4.13
N ALA A 165 -21.85 2.16 -4.10
CA ALA A 165 -22.64 3.07 -4.94
C ALA A 165 -22.35 2.86 -6.43
N GLN A 166 -21.07 2.66 -6.78
CA GLN A 166 -20.67 2.36 -8.14
C GLN A 166 -21.23 0.99 -8.61
N LEU A 167 -21.26 -0.02 -7.73
CA LEU A 167 -21.91 -1.30 -8.00
C LEU A 167 -23.41 -1.13 -8.26
N ALA A 168 -24.11 -0.33 -7.43
CA ALA A 168 -25.53 -0.03 -7.64
C ALA A 168 -25.76 0.66 -8.99
N TYR A 169 -24.86 1.58 -9.38
CA TYR A 169 -24.88 2.20 -10.71
C TYR A 169 -24.76 1.18 -11.85
N LEU A 170 -23.74 0.31 -11.78
CA LEU A 170 -23.49 -0.69 -12.82
C LEU A 170 -24.62 -1.72 -12.94
N LEU A 171 -25.26 -2.07 -11.83
CA LEU A 171 -26.37 -3.04 -11.78
C LEU A 171 -27.62 -2.53 -12.50
N GLN A 172 -27.94 -1.25 -12.36
CA GLN A 172 -29.16 -0.67 -12.92
C GLN A 172 -28.94 0.00 -14.27
N HIS A 173 -27.69 0.06 -14.74
CA HIS A 173 -27.38 0.67 -16.03
C HIS A 173 -28.08 -0.09 -17.17
N PRO A 174 -28.73 0.60 -18.14
CA PRO A 174 -29.50 -0.06 -19.23
C PRO A 174 -28.70 -1.05 -20.08
N LYS A 175 -27.38 -0.86 -20.19
CA LYS A 175 -26.47 -1.79 -20.89
C LYS A 175 -26.15 -3.09 -20.12
N GLY A 176 -26.62 -3.25 -18.88
CA GLY A 176 -26.41 -4.47 -18.08
C GLY A 176 -24.94 -4.75 -17.77
N TYR A 177 -24.20 -3.78 -17.21
CA TYR A 177 -22.77 -3.96 -16.92
C TYR A 177 -22.51 -5.07 -15.90
N ILE A 178 -23.42 -5.27 -14.95
CA ILE A 178 -23.46 -6.42 -14.03
C ILE A 178 -24.92 -6.86 -13.84
N HIS A 179 -25.12 -8.10 -13.40
CA HIS A 179 -26.44 -8.73 -13.22
C HIS A 179 -26.72 -9.10 -11.75
N ALA A 180 -25.66 -9.26 -10.95
CA ALA A 180 -25.73 -9.56 -9.53
C ALA A 180 -24.55 -8.91 -8.81
N ILE A 181 -24.66 -8.74 -7.49
CA ILE A 181 -23.62 -8.16 -6.64
C ILE A 181 -23.21 -9.18 -5.58
N TYR A 182 -21.91 -9.42 -5.45
CA TYR A 182 -21.28 -10.04 -4.28
C TYR A 182 -20.70 -8.94 -3.37
N SER A 183 -21.29 -8.75 -2.19
CA SER A 183 -20.91 -7.70 -1.22
C SER A 183 -21.46 -8.04 0.17
N SER A 184 -21.22 -7.16 1.14
CA SER A 184 -21.83 -7.28 2.46
C SER A 184 -23.32 -6.91 2.43
N SER A 185 -24.04 -7.26 3.50
CA SER A 185 -25.44 -6.88 3.71
C SER A 185 -25.67 -5.36 3.77
N GLU A 186 -24.61 -4.57 3.98
CA GLU A 186 -24.63 -3.10 3.92
C GLU A 186 -25.02 -2.57 2.52
N CYS A 187 -24.77 -3.36 1.46
CA CYS A 187 -25.13 -3.02 0.10
C CYS A 187 -26.63 -2.71 -0.09
N LEU A 188 -27.50 -3.31 0.73
CA LEU A 188 -28.95 -3.10 0.68
C LEU A 188 -29.40 -1.70 1.13
N MET A 189 -28.50 -0.87 1.69
CA MET A 189 -28.76 0.54 1.98
C MET A 189 -28.88 1.39 0.71
N TRP A 190 -28.29 0.92 -0.39
CA TRP A 190 -28.41 1.50 -1.73
C TRP A 190 -29.65 0.95 -2.46
N PRO A 191 -29.98 1.42 -3.67
CA PRO A 191 -31.06 0.87 -4.48
C PRO A 191 -30.67 -0.52 -5.05
N VAL A 192 -30.54 -1.51 -4.16
CA VAL A 192 -30.18 -2.88 -4.47
C VAL A 192 -31.16 -3.81 -3.78
N GLU A 193 -31.79 -4.70 -4.55
CA GLU A 193 -32.84 -5.60 -4.04
C GLU A 193 -32.31 -6.94 -3.53
N ARG A 194 -31.19 -7.42 -4.10
CA ARG A 194 -30.58 -8.70 -3.76
C ARG A 194 -29.06 -8.57 -3.68
N VAL A 195 -28.45 -9.22 -2.71
CA VAL A 195 -26.99 -9.28 -2.59
C VAL A 195 -26.55 -10.69 -2.20
N ILE A 196 -25.51 -11.17 -2.88
CA ILE A 196 -24.80 -12.41 -2.54
C ILE A 196 -23.80 -12.08 -1.43
N THR A 197 -23.92 -12.72 -0.28
CA THR A 197 -23.12 -12.42 0.91
C THR A 197 -22.00 -13.43 1.15
N SER A 198 -22.12 -14.64 0.61
CA SER A 198 -21.13 -15.72 0.72
C SER A 198 -21.19 -16.65 -0.50
N SER A 199 -20.06 -17.22 -0.87
CA SER A 199 -19.94 -18.15 -2.00
C SER A 199 -18.70 -19.02 -1.82
N ASP A 200 -18.81 -20.31 -2.13
CA ASP A 200 -17.64 -21.22 -2.25
C ASP A 200 -17.04 -21.20 -3.67
N TRP A 201 -17.61 -20.40 -4.58
CA TRP A 201 -17.30 -20.27 -6.00
C TRP A 201 -17.40 -21.56 -6.83
N CYS A 202 -17.74 -22.69 -6.22
CA CYS A 202 -17.69 -24.02 -6.84
C CYS A 202 -19.05 -24.69 -6.92
N ASN A 203 -19.84 -24.63 -5.85
CA ASN A 203 -21.09 -25.35 -5.74
C ASN A 203 -22.26 -24.41 -5.50
N ASN A 204 -22.21 -23.61 -4.44
CA ASN A 204 -23.35 -22.84 -3.96
C ASN A 204 -22.94 -21.45 -3.50
N PHE A 205 -23.88 -20.52 -3.59
CA PHE A 205 -23.78 -19.20 -3.00
C PHE A 205 -24.98 -18.91 -2.11
N GLN A 206 -24.78 -18.01 -1.15
CA GLN A 206 -25.81 -17.51 -0.25
C GLN A 206 -26.14 -16.06 -0.58
N PHE A 207 -27.43 -15.74 -0.60
CA PHE A 207 -27.92 -14.40 -0.88
C PHE A 207 -29.08 -14.01 0.03
N VAL A 208 -29.34 -12.71 0.09
CA VAL A 208 -30.42 -12.12 0.88
C VAL A 208 -31.22 -11.15 0.02
N GLU A 209 -32.52 -11.04 0.30
CA GLU A 209 -33.45 -10.18 -0.44
C GLU A 209 -33.96 -9.07 0.48
N LYS A 210 -33.85 -7.82 0.01
CA LYS A 210 -34.27 -6.63 0.77
C LYS A 210 -35.72 -6.72 1.20
N VAL A 211 -36.63 -7.08 0.29
CA VAL A 211 -38.06 -7.21 0.55
C VAL A 211 -38.38 -8.13 1.73
N ARG A 212 -37.68 -9.26 1.88
CA ARG A 212 -37.90 -10.18 3.00
C ARG A 212 -37.46 -9.58 4.33
N ILE A 213 -36.35 -8.85 4.32
CA ILE A 213 -35.83 -8.15 5.50
C ILE A 213 -36.77 -7.02 5.92
N LEU A 214 -37.26 -6.23 4.96
CA LEU A 214 -38.23 -5.16 5.19
C LEU A 214 -39.53 -5.71 5.81
N ASN A 215 -40.04 -6.82 5.29
CA ASN A 215 -41.24 -7.47 5.82
C ASN A 215 -41.03 -8.01 7.25
N ASP A 216 -39.89 -8.66 7.53
CA ASP A 216 -39.61 -9.22 8.85
C ASP A 216 -39.38 -8.14 9.93
N LEU A 217 -38.70 -7.05 9.55
CA LEU A 217 -38.47 -5.90 10.44
C LEU A 217 -39.63 -4.90 10.48
N ASN A 218 -40.60 -5.03 9.57
CA ASN A 218 -41.69 -4.08 9.35
C ASN A 218 -41.19 -2.63 9.15
N LEU A 219 -40.24 -2.47 8.22
CA LEU A 219 -39.62 -1.19 7.85
C LEU A 219 -39.85 -0.88 6.38
N THR A 220 -39.93 0.41 6.03
CA THR A 220 -39.81 0.85 4.63
C THR A 220 -38.35 0.87 4.17
N SER A 221 -38.09 0.98 2.86
CA SER A 221 -36.71 1.10 2.35
C SER A 221 -35.96 2.32 2.92
N GLU A 222 -36.65 3.44 3.11
CA GLU A 222 -36.08 4.65 3.74
C GLU A 222 -35.75 4.42 5.22
N GLN A 223 -36.65 3.74 5.94
CA GLN A 223 -36.42 3.38 7.33
C GLN A 223 -35.30 2.35 7.49
N PHE A 224 -35.12 1.46 6.51
CA PHE A 224 -34.02 0.49 6.52
C PHE A 224 -32.66 1.16 6.34
N LEU A 225 -32.56 2.19 5.50
CA LEU A 225 -31.36 3.03 5.41
C LEU A 225 -31.02 3.64 6.79
N ASP A 226 -32.01 4.30 7.41
CA ASP A 226 -31.85 4.90 8.73
C ASP A 226 -31.44 3.84 9.79
N PHE A 227 -32.11 2.69 9.78
CA PHE A 227 -31.80 1.54 10.64
C PHE A 227 -30.34 1.07 10.46
N GLY A 228 -29.85 0.93 9.22
CA GLY A 228 -28.50 0.47 8.94
C GLY A 228 -27.43 1.43 9.49
N ILE A 229 -27.67 2.73 9.41
CA ILE A 229 -26.78 3.75 9.96
C ILE A 229 -26.79 3.71 11.49
N LEU A 230 -27.97 3.62 12.11
CA LEU A 230 -28.14 3.60 13.56
C LEU A 230 -27.55 2.34 14.20
N ALA A 231 -27.76 1.17 13.59
CA ALA A 231 -27.18 -0.09 14.05
C ALA A 231 -25.64 -0.06 14.01
N GLY A 232 -25.07 0.72 13.08
CA GLY A 232 -23.65 0.86 12.83
C GLY A 232 -23.24 0.14 11.56
N SER A 233 -22.49 0.84 10.72
CA SER A 233 -22.08 0.44 9.37
C SER A 233 -20.65 0.93 9.08
N SER A 234 -20.16 0.76 7.87
CA SER A 234 -18.86 1.35 7.49
C SER A 234 -18.87 2.89 7.50
N LEU A 235 -20.06 3.50 7.36
CA LEU A 235 -20.24 4.95 7.27
C LEU A 235 -20.46 5.63 8.63
N SER A 236 -20.89 4.89 9.65
CA SER A 236 -21.21 5.46 10.96
C SER A 236 -21.06 4.43 12.08
N ARG A 237 -20.68 4.91 13.27
CA ARG A 237 -20.70 4.09 14.49
C ARG A 237 -22.13 3.74 14.88
N THR A 238 -22.30 2.69 15.69
CA THR A 238 -23.59 2.40 16.33
C THR A 238 -24.05 3.60 17.16
N ILE A 239 -25.36 3.89 17.13
CA ILE A 239 -25.99 4.87 18.01
C ILE A 239 -25.58 4.61 19.48
N PRO A 240 -25.20 5.63 20.26
CA PRO A 240 -24.70 5.44 21.62
C PRO A 240 -25.82 5.05 22.60
N LEU A 241 -26.25 3.79 22.54
CA LEU A 241 -27.14 3.14 23.51
C LEU A 241 -26.31 2.32 24.51
N PRO A 242 -26.83 2.01 25.71
CA PRO A 242 -26.26 1.02 26.61
C PRO A 242 -26.01 -0.30 25.88
N GLN A 243 -24.89 -0.95 26.17
CA GLN A 243 -24.55 -2.22 25.52
C GLN A 243 -25.61 -3.31 25.76
N SER A 244 -26.26 -3.29 26.93
CA SER A 244 -27.38 -4.18 27.28
C SER A 244 -28.61 -4.00 26.41
N GLU A 245 -28.77 -2.85 25.77
CA GLU A 245 -29.95 -2.48 24.99
C GLU A 245 -29.75 -2.67 23.49
N PHE A 246 -28.51 -2.88 23.04
CA PHE A 246 -28.26 -3.09 21.61
C PHE A 246 -28.82 -4.45 21.15
N SER A 247 -29.87 -4.38 20.33
CA SER A 247 -30.31 -5.51 19.51
C SER A 247 -30.89 -4.99 18.19
N ILE A 248 -30.83 -5.82 17.14
CA ILE A 248 -31.41 -5.48 15.84
C ILE A 248 -32.89 -5.10 15.95
N LYS A 249 -33.65 -5.84 16.78
CA LYS A 249 -35.07 -5.56 17.02
C LYS A 249 -35.26 -4.21 17.71
N ASN A 250 -34.49 -3.90 18.74
CA ASN A 250 -34.60 -2.61 19.43
C ASN A 250 -34.32 -1.42 18.48
N ILE A 251 -33.28 -1.49 17.66
CA ILE A 251 -33.00 -0.42 16.68
C ILE A 251 -34.15 -0.28 15.67
N ALA A 252 -34.69 -1.40 15.17
CA ALA A 252 -35.84 -1.37 14.28
C ALA A 252 -37.08 -0.77 14.98
N ASP A 253 -37.34 -1.12 16.25
CA ASP A 253 -38.44 -0.60 17.06
C ASP A 253 -38.32 0.92 17.27
N LEU A 254 -37.12 1.41 17.56
CA LEU A 254 -36.84 2.86 17.66
C LEU A 254 -37.17 3.58 16.35
N VAL A 255 -36.72 3.05 15.21
CA VAL A 255 -37.02 3.65 13.89
C VAL A 255 -38.52 3.60 13.58
N ARG A 256 -39.22 2.51 13.93
CA ARG A 256 -40.67 2.38 13.73
C ARG A 256 -41.48 3.33 14.61
N HIS A 257 -41.05 3.49 15.86
CA HIS A 257 -41.69 4.37 16.83
C HIS A 257 -41.55 5.83 16.42
N HIS A 258 -40.31 6.26 16.14
CA HIS A 258 -39.98 7.64 15.78
C HIS A 258 -40.12 7.96 14.28
N LYS A 259 -40.49 6.98 13.46
CA LYS A 259 -40.72 7.04 11.99
C LYS A 259 -39.50 7.34 11.12
N SER A 260 -38.48 8.02 11.65
CA SER A 260 -37.22 8.34 10.95
C SER A 260 -36.02 8.28 11.89
N GLY A 261 -34.84 8.00 11.35
CA GLY A 261 -33.61 7.93 12.13
C GLY A 261 -33.14 9.28 12.68
N ILE A 262 -33.50 10.39 12.01
CA ILE A 262 -33.25 11.73 12.56
C ILE A 262 -34.08 11.98 13.82
N SER A 263 -35.36 11.58 13.81
CA SER A 263 -36.21 11.68 15.00
C SER A 263 -35.68 10.79 16.12
N VAL A 264 -35.15 9.60 15.82
CA VAL A 264 -34.46 8.77 16.83
C VAL A 264 -33.28 9.53 17.45
N CYS A 265 -32.38 10.09 16.62
CA CYS A 265 -31.22 10.85 17.11
C CYS A 265 -31.60 12.04 17.99
N GLN A 266 -32.70 12.74 17.67
CA GLN A 266 -33.18 13.90 18.42
C GLN A 266 -33.82 13.51 19.77
N ASN A 267 -34.50 12.37 19.85
CA ASN A 267 -35.17 11.92 21.07
C ASN A 267 -34.20 11.24 22.04
N VAL A 268 -33.30 10.39 21.54
CA VAL A 268 -32.24 9.73 22.37
C VAL A 268 -31.26 10.77 22.95
N ARG A 269 -31.17 11.96 22.35
CA ARG A 269 -30.37 13.10 22.85
C ARG A 269 -30.75 13.56 24.26
N GLN A 270 -31.97 13.25 24.74
CA GLN A 270 -32.51 13.81 25.98
C GLN A 270 -32.29 12.92 27.22
N GLU A 271 -31.80 11.70 27.07
CA GLU A 271 -31.57 10.79 28.19
C GLU A 271 -30.10 10.84 28.68
N PRO A 272 -29.81 11.13 29.97
CA PRO A 272 -28.48 10.95 30.53
C PRO A 272 -28.11 9.46 30.57
N PRO A 273 -26.87 9.04 30.23
CA PRO A 273 -25.64 9.84 30.04
C PRO A 273 -25.31 10.21 28.57
N TYR A 274 -26.26 10.11 27.63
CA TYR A 274 -25.96 10.12 26.20
C TYR A 274 -25.72 11.52 25.64
N LYS A 275 -24.45 11.90 25.44
CA LYS A 275 -24.08 13.07 24.62
C LYS A 275 -24.16 12.72 23.13
N ALA A 276 -25.35 12.38 22.62
CA ALA A 276 -25.59 12.14 21.19
C ALA A 276 -25.46 13.41 20.31
N GLN A 277 -25.07 14.56 20.88
CA GLN A 277 -24.93 15.84 20.21
C GLN A 277 -24.04 15.78 18.95
N TYR A 278 -22.97 14.96 18.98
CA TYR A 278 -22.08 14.77 17.83
C TYR A 278 -22.47 13.59 16.92
N TYR A 279 -23.40 12.73 17.37
CA TYR A 279 -23.86 11.59 16.59
C TYR A 279 -24.81 12.02 15.48
N THR A 280 -25.73 12.95 15.75
CA THR A 280 -26.72 13.43 14.77
C THR A 280 -26.07 13.93 13.48
N GLU A 281 -24.99 14.71 13.55
CA GLU A 281 -24.26 15.17 12.37
C GLU A 281 -23.63 14.01 11.59
N SER A 282 -23.05 13.03 12.29
CA SER A 282 -22.47 11.84 11.67
C SER A 282 -23.55 11.01 10.96
N PHE A 283 -24.73 10.89 11.58
CA PHE A 283 -25.91 10.24 10.99
C PHE A 283 -26.36 10.96 9.71
N TRP A 284 -26.49 12.29 9.73
CA TRP A 284 -26.84 13.08 8.55
C TRP A 284 -25.84 12.88 7.41
N LYS A 285 -24.54 13.00 7.70
CA LYS A 285 -23.48 12.81 6.71
C LYS A 285 -23.51 11.41 6.10
N ALA A 286 -23.67 10.36 6.93
CA ALA A 286 -23.79 8.99 6.44
C ALA A 286 -25.03 8.80 5.55
N ARG A 287 -26.18 9.35 5.96
CA ARG A 287 -27.42 9.25 5.18
C ARG A 287 -27.33 9.96 3.84
N LEU A 288 -26.77 11.16 3.82
CA LEU A 288 -26.56 11.94 2.60
C LEU A 288 -25.49 11.30 1.70
N ALA A 289 -24.44 10.69 2.27
CA ALA A 289 -23.44 9.94 1.52
C ALA A 289 -24.05 8.77 0.74
N VAL A 290 -25.06 8.08 1.30
CA VAL A 290 -25.79 7.01 0.60
C VAL A 290 -26.74 7.59 -0.44
N LYS A 291 -27.57 8.57 -0.07
CA LYS A 291 -28.59 9.14 -0.97
C LYS A 291 -28.01 9.84 -2.17
N PHE A 292 -26.96 10.62 -1.97
CA PHE A 292 -26.30 11.44 -2.99
C PHE A 292 -24.90 10.91 -3.31
N SER A 293 -24.71 9.59 -3.21
CA SER A 293 -23.44 8.95 -3.55
C SER A 293 -22.92 9.41 -4.90
N LEU A 294 -21.67 9.84 -4.96
CA LEU A 294 -21.03 10.17 -6.23
C LEU A 294 -20.60 8.88 -6.94
N VAL A 295 -20.94 8.77 -8.22
CA VAL A 295 -20.55 7.68 -9.12
C VAL A 295 -19.90 8.24 -10.38
N LEU A 296 -19.03 7.45 -11.00
CA LEU A 296 -18.43 7.78 -12.28
C LEU A 296 -19.23 7.12 -13.39
N THR A 297 -19.82 7.92 -14.28
CA THR A 297 -20.60 7.41 -15.40
C THR A 297 -19.72 6.82 -16.49
N THR A 298 -20.33 6.12 -17.43
CA THR A 298 -19.63 5.58 -18.60
C THR A 298 -19.13 6.64 -19.56
N GLU A 299 -19.65 7.86 -19.48
CA GLU A 299 -19.12 9.03 -20.20
C GLU A 299 -17.93 9.68 -19.47
N GLY A 300 -17.55 9.18 -18.30
CA GLY A 300 -16.42 9.70 -17.52
C GLY A 300 -16.77 10.89 -16.62
N ALA A 301 -18.05 11.19 -16.40
CA ALA A 301 -18.49 12.28 -15.52
C ALA A 301 -18.73 11.79 -14.09
N CYS A 302 -18.24 12.51 -13.09
CA CYS A 302 -18.53 12.24 -11.68
C CYS A 302 -19.81 12.97 -11.27
N VAL A 303 -20.89 12.22 -11.01
CA VAL A 303 -22.23 12.77 -10.74
C VAL A 303 -22.91 12.06 -9.57
N PRO A 304 -23.87 12.71 -8.88
CA PRO A 304 -24.68 12.05 -7.86
C PRO A 304 -25.55 10.93 -8.44
N LEU A 305 -25.58 9.77 -7.77
CA LEU A 305 -26.31 8.57 -8.19
C LEU A 305 -27.78 8.84 -8.58
N PRO A 306 -28.56 9.66 -7.86
CA PRO A 306 -29.96 9.91 -8.23
C PRO A 306 -30.18 10.60 -9.57
N THR A 307 -29.17 11.27 -10.13
CA THR A 307 -29.28 11.95 -11.44
C THR A 307 -29.14 10.99 -12.62
N VAL A 308 -28.56 9.81 -12.40
CA VAL A 308 -28.36 8.76 -13.41
C VAL A 308 -29.21 7.51 -13.15
N ILE A 309 -29.66 7.34 -11.91
CA ILE A 309 -30.60 6.31 -11.49
C ILE A 309 -31.74 7.02 -10.76
N THR A 310 -32.85 7.20 -11.46
CA THR A 310 -33.99 7.92 -10.93
C THR A 310 -34.76 7.04 -9.93
N PRO A 311 -34.87 7.42 -8.65
CA PRO A 311 -35.71 6.71 -7.70
C PRO A 311 -37.18 6.89 -8.11
N GLN A 312 -37.94 5.79 -8.17
CA GLN A 312 -39.41 5.81 -8.14
C GLN A 312 -40.13 6.60 -9.27
N GLN A 313 -39.56 6.71 -10.46
CA GLN A 313 -40.18 7.38 -11.63
C GLN A 313 -40.53 8.88 -11.42
N GLN A 314 -40.02 9.54 -10.37
CA GLN A 314 -40.11 11.00 -10.21
C GLN A 314 -38.88 11.66 -10.84
N ALA A 315 -39.08 12.69 -11.65
CA ALA A 315 -37.96 13.42 -12.24
C ALA A 315 -37.06 13.99 -11.13
N PHE A 316 -35.81 13.51 -11.07
CA PHE A 316 -34.78 14.01 -10.16
C PHE A 316 -33.73 14.77 -10.97
N THR A 317 -33.54 16.04 -10.66
CA THR A 317 -32.64 16.93 -11.41
C THR A 317 -31.44 17.34 -10.57
N VAL A 318 -30.46 17.99 -11.20
CA VAL A 318 -29.29 18.54 -10.49
C VAL A 318 -29.70 19.60 -9.45
N GLN A 319 -30.86 20.25 -9.61
CA GLN A 319 -31.38 21.25 -8.66
C GLN A 319 -31.83 20.62 -7.33
N ASP A 320 -32.14 19.33 -7.34
CA ASP A 320 -32.56 18.57 -6.16
C ASP A 320 -31.37 18.03 -5.35
N VAL A 321 -30.14 18.23 -5.85
CA VAL A 321 -28.90 17.83 -5.19
C VAL A 321 -28.49 18.92 -4.19
N PRO A 322 -28.15 18.56 -2.93
CA PRO A 322 -27.61 19.51 -1.97
C PRO A 322 -26.37 20.25 -2.51
N GLY A 323 -26.29 21.56 -2.28
CA GLY A 323 -25.17 22.37 -2.77
C GLY A 323 -23.84 22.14 -2.03
N ASP A 324 -23.90 21.52 -0.85
CA ASP A 324 -22.82 21.34 0.14
C ASP A 324 -22.26 19.91 0.18
N LEU A 325 -22.38 19.14 -0.92
CA LEU A 325 -21.88 17.76 -0.98
C LEU A 325 -20.37 17.63 -0.67
N GLU A 326 -19.60 18.70 -0.82
CA GLU A 326 -18.18 18.73 -0.46
C GLU A 326 -17.92 18.53 1.04
N GLU A 327 -18.89 18.83 1.92
CA GLU A 327 -18.82 18.54 3.35
C GLU A 327 -18.98 17.05 3.70
N ILE A 328 -19.46 16.25 2.74
CA ILE A 328 -19.66 14.81 2.86
C ILE A 328 -18.59 14.05 2.09
N PHE A 329 -18.24 14.53 0.90
CA PHE A 329 -17.28 13.92 0.00
C PHE A 329 -15.95 14.66 0.05
N SER A 330 -15.69 15.53 -0.92
CA SER A 330 -14.58 16.48 -0.89
C SER A 330 -14.83 17.56 -1.94
N PRO A 331 -14.06 18.66 -1.95
CA PRO A 331 -14.15 19.63 -3.03
C PRO A 331 -13.97 18.94 -4.38
N ARG A 332 -14.79 19.33 -5.37
CA ARG A 332 -14.80 18.68 -6.68
C ARG A 332 -13.43 18.82 -7.37
N ILE A 333 -12.88 17.69 -7.80
CA ILE A 333 -11.72 17.64 -8.71
C ILE A 333 -12.20 17.48 -10.17
N PRO A 334 -11.34 17.76 -11.17
CA PRO A 334 -11.69 17.54 -12.57
C PRO A 334 -12.09 16.08 -12.86
N ASP A 335 -13.06 15.90 -13.75
CA ASP A 335 -13.56 14.56 -14.14
C ASP A 335 -12.45 13.66 -14.73
N GLU A 336 -11.47 14.26 -15.43
CA GLU A 336 -10.30 13.54 -15.94
C GLU A 336 -9.47 12.90 -14.81
N LEU A 337 -9.34 13.57 -13.65
CA LEU A 337 -8.63 13.01 -12.50
C LEU A 337 -9.44 11.90 -11.81
N TYR A 338 -10.78 12.01 -11.74
CA TYR A 338 -11.63 10.89 -11.32
C TYR A 338 -11.47 9.69 -12.26
N PHE A 339 -11.38 9.93 -13.56
CA PHE A 339 -11.17 8.88 -14.56
C PHE A 339 -9.79 8.21 -14.41
N HIS A 340 -8.72 8.97 -14.15
CA HIS A 340 -7.39 8.41 -13.84
C HIS A 340 -7.40 7.51 -12.59
N ILE A 341 -8.14 7.89 -11.55
CA ILE A 341 -8.36 7.03 -10.37
C ILE A 341 -9.10 5.75 -10.80
N CYS A 342 -10.21 5.88 -11.55
CA CYS A 342 -11.04 4.77 -12.01
C CYS A 342 -10.25 3.71 -12.79
N ARG A 343 -9.33 4.15 -13.66
CA ARG A 343 -8.47 3.28 -14.48
C ARG A 343 -7.21 2.78 -13.75
N GLY A 344 -7.02 3.16 -12.49
CA GLY A 344 -5.89 2.74 -11.66
C GLY A 344 -4.55 3.37 -12.04
N LEU A 345 -4.55 4.53 -12.73
CA LEU A 345 -3.33 5.29 -13.02
C LEU A 345 -2.76 5.94 -11.76
N VAL A 346 -3.64 6.38 -10.86
CA VAL A 346 -3.26 7.00 -9.59
C VAL A 346 -4.14 6.44 -8.49
N SER A 347 -3.53 6.11 -7.35
CA SER A 347 -4.29 5.62 -6.21
C SER A 347 -5.14 6.72 -5.58
N ALA A 348 -6.36 6.35 -5.20
CA ALA A 348 -7.27 7.26 -4.52
C ALA A 348 -6.71 7.80 -3.19
N GLN A 349 -5.77 7.09 -2.55
CA GLN A 349 -5.09 7.57 -1.35
C GLN A 349 -4.28 8.83 -1.62
N VAL A 350 -3.54 8.87 -2.73
CA VAL A 350 -2.63 9.98 -3.05
C VAL A 350 -3.41 11.24 -3.36
N VAL A 351 -4.45 11.13 -4.20
CA VAL A 351 -5.37 12.25 -4.47
C VAL A 351 -6.17 12.62 -3.20
N GLY A 352 -6.55 11.61 -2.41
CA GLY A 352 -7.26 11.74 -1.15
C GLY A 352 -6.56 12.63 -0.13
N TRP A 353 -5.22 12.67 -0.11
CA TRP A 353 -4.47 13.58 0.78
C TRP A 353 -4.73 15.05 0.47
N LEU A 354 -4.79 15.39 -0.81
CA LEU A 354 -5.06 16.76 -1.27
C LEU A 354 -6.53 17.12 -1.07
N THR A 355 -7.46 16.21 -1.40
CA THR A 355 -8.91 16.46 -1.29
C THR A 355 -9.41 16.52 0.15
N SER A 356 -8.89 15.67 1.04
CA SER A 356 -9.20 15.69 2.48
C SER A 356 -8.39 16.72 3.28
N ALA A 357 -7.36 17.32 2.68
CA ALA A 357 -6.38 18.18 3.36
C ALA A 357 -5.70 17.51 4.57
N MET A 358 -5.54 16.18 4.51
CA MET A 358 -4.98 15.38 5.60
C MET A 358 -4.18 14.17 5.13
N ILE A 359 -3.06 13.91 5.82
CA ILE A 359 -2.35 12.64 5.79
C ILE A 359 -2.48 12.00 7.18
N ILE A 360 -2.98 10.77 7.24
CA ILE A 360 -3.05 9.98 8.47
C ILE A 360 -1.97 8.91 8.39
N GLU A 361 -0.95 9.01 9.23
CA GLU A 361 0.11 8.01 9.33
C GLU A 361 -0.32 6.89 10.26
N GLN A 362 -0.28 5.66 9.75
CA GLN A 362 -0.60 4.46 10.52
C GLN A 362 0.65 3.92 11.21
N GLN A 363 0.45 3.30 12.36
CA GLN A 363 1.54 2.63 13.05
C GLN A 363 2.05 1.43 12.21
N PRO A 364 3.37 1.26 12.04
CA PRO A 364 3.92 0.08 11.40
C PRO A 364 3.75 -1.16 12.30
N LEU A 365 4.06 -2.34 11.77
CA LEU A 365 3.96 -3.60 12.53
C LEU A 365 4.86 -3.60 13.77
N LEU A 366 6.05 -3.04 13.64
CA LEU A 366 6.98 -2.74 14.73
C LEU A 366 7.57 -1.34 14.48
N GLU A 367 7.67 -0.51 15.51
CA GLU A 367 8.25 0.82 15.41
C GLU A 367 9.46 1.03 16.32
N THR A 368 10.26 2.03 15.99
CA THR A 368 11.38 2.52 16.81
C THR A 368 11.33 4.06 16.88
N GLY A 369 12.07 4.67 17.81
CA GLY A 369 12.16 6.12 17.90
C GLY A 369 12.76 6.75 16.64
N GLU A 370 13.70 6.05 16.00
CA GLU A 370 14.31 6.39 14.73
C GLU A 370 13.29 6.35 13.58
N TYR A 371 12.40 5.35 13.56
CA TYR A 371 11.34 5.29 12.55
C TYR A 371 10.40 6.50 12.63
N ARG A 372 10.03 6.93 13.84
CA ARG A 372 9.19 8.13 14.03
C ARG A 372 9.82 9.39 13.43
N ARG A 373 11.13 9.57 13.59
CA ARG A 373 11.87 10.69 12.97
C ARG A 373 11.95 10.53 11.46
N PHE A 374 12.25 9.33 10.98
CA PHE A 374 12.33 9.03 9.56
C PHE A 374 11.01 9.32 8.82
N ILE A 375 9.88 8.79 9.31
CA ILE A 375 8.58 8.97 8.66
C ILE A 375 8.14 10.44 8.68
N LYS A 376 8.50 11.17 9.74
CA LYS A 376 8.19 12.58 9.91
C LYS A 376 9.07 13.45 9.02
N ASP A 377 10.38 13.43 9.25
CA ASP A 377 11.31 14.42 8.72
C ASP A 377 11.76 14.09 7.29
N VAL A 378 11.95 12.80 6.98
CA VAL A 378 12.48 12.34 5.68
C VAL A 378 11.36 12.04 4.68
N ILE A 379 10.29 11.39 5.13
CA ILE A 379 9.22 10.93 4.23
C ILE A 379 8.12 11.97 4.02
N THR A 380 7.82 12.81 5.03
CA THR A 380 6.60 13.63 5.03
C THR A 380 6.83 15.14 5.05
N GLU A 381 7.60 15.66 6.01
CA GLU A 381 7.70 17.10 6.29
C GLU A 381 8.92 17.78 5.64
N GLY A 382 9.88 17.02 5.09
CA GLY A 382 11.00 17.60 4.36
C GLY A 382 10.55 18.27 3.05
N PRO A 383 11.08 19.44 2.65
CA PRO A 383 10.78 20.06 1.36
C PRO A 383 11.09 19.14 0.17
N THR A 384 12.15 18.34 0.27
CA THR A 384 12.52 17.36 -0.75
C THR A 384 11.94 15.97 -0.46
N SER A 385 11.04 15.83 0.51
CA SER A 385 10.49 14.51 0.87
C SER A 385 9.57 13.97 -0.24
N PRO A 386 9.45 12.63 -0.38
CA PRO A 386 8.57 12.04 -1.38
C PRO A 386 7.11 12.49 -1.26
N ARG A 387 6.54 12.60 -0.05
CA ARG A 387 5.13 13.02 0.09
C ARG A 387 4.93 14.51 -0.17
N CYS A 388 5.88 15.35 0.24
CA CYS A 388 5.85 16.77 -0.07
C CYS A 388 5.83 17.04 -1.57
N THR A 389 6.77 16.43 -2.30
CA THR A 389 6.87 16.52 -3.76
C THR A 389 5.66 15.90 -4.47
N THR A 390 5.13 14.79 -3.97
CA THR A 390 3.88 14.16 -4.47
C THR A 390 2.70 15.14 -4.44
N ILE A 391 2.49 15.82 -3.31
CA ILE A 391 1.41 16.80 -3.16
C ILE A 391 1.66 18.02 -4.07
N ALA A 392 2.90 18.51 -4.13
CA ALA A 392 3.24 19.66 -4.97
C ALA A 392 2.92 19.38 -6.45
N LEU A 393 3.28 18.21 -6.97
CA LEU A 393 2.95 17.77 -8.33
C LEU A 393 1.45 17.72 -8.59
N LEU A 394 0.66 17.21 -7.64
CA LEU A 394 -0.80 17.18 -7.81
C LEU A 394 -1.43 18.57 -7.73
N ALA A 395 -0.97 19.43 -6.82
CA ALA A 395 -1.50 20.78 -6.67
C ALA A 395 -1.20 21.66 -7.90
N ASP A 396 -0.05 21.45 -8.55
CA ASP A 396 0.42 22.19 -9.74
C ASP A 396 -0.52 22.03 -10.95
N ILE A 397 -1.16 20.86 -11.10
CA ILE A 397 -2.08 20.59 -12.23
C ILE A 397 -3.55 20.90 -11.94
N LEU A 398 -3.89 21.38 -10.74
CA LEU A 398 -5.25 21.75 -10.36
C LEU A 398 -5.43 23.28 -10.31
N HIS A 399 -6.67 23.72 -10.07
CA HIS A 399 -6.97 25.14 -9.88
C HIS A 399 -6.06 25.77 -8.79
N PRO A 400 -5.56 27.01 -8.95
CA PRO A 400 -4.62 27.63 -8.00
C PRO A 400 -5.10 27.70 -6.54
N ASP A 401 -6.39 27.55 -6.26
CA ASP A 401 -6.89 27.48 -4.89
C ASP A 401 -6.43 26.22 -4.14
N TRP A 402 -6.08 25.15 -4.86
CA TRP A 402 -5.54 23.93 -4.24
C TRP A 402 -4.18 24.16 -3.59
N SER A 403 -3.35 25.07 -4.11
CA SER A 403 -2.05 25.42 -3.51
C SER A 403 -2.19 26.21 -2.19
N LYS A 404 -3.36 26.85 -1.96
CA LYS A 404 -3.66 27.58 -0.73
C LYS A 404 -4.07 26.65 0.42
N ARG A 405 -4.38 25.38 0.13
CA ARG A 405 -4.83 24.42 1.15
C ARG A 405 -3.67 23.97 2.01
N ARG A 406 -3.88 23.94 3.32
CA ARG A 406 -2.93 23.36 4.26
C ARG A 406 -3.22 21.87 4.45
N ILE A 407 -2.26 21.02 4.10
CA ILE A 407 -2.37 19.58 4.33
C ILE A 407 -1.77 19.23 5.69
N ASN A 408 -2.64 18.88 6.63
CA ASN A 408 -2.21 18.50 7.98
C ASN A 408 -1.76 17.04 8.01
N VAL A 409 -0.78 16.74 8.85
CA VAL A 409 -0.33 15.37 9.09
C VAL A 409 -0.73 14.98 10.49
N HIS A 410 -1.32 13.81 10.62
CA HIS A 410 -1.67 13.18 11.88
C HIS A 410 -0.80 11.94 12.06
N TYR A 411 0.10 11.98 13.03
CA TYR A 411 0.91 10.82 13.38
C TYR A 411 0.26 10.01 14.48
N TYR A 412 0.35 8.69 14.39
CA TYR A 412 -0.12 7.78 15.43
C TYR A 412 0.59 7.98 16.79
N PHE A 413 1.75 8.66 16.79
CA PHE A 413 2.52 9.00 17.99
C PHE A 413 2.36 10.47 18.43
N ASP A 414 1.41 11.22 17.86
CA ASP A 414 1.11 12.57 18.32
C ASP A 414 0.53 12.54 19.75
N PRO A 415 1.03 13.39 20.67
CA PRO A 415 0.48 13.44 22.02
C PRO A 415 -0.97 13.96 22.01
N PRO A 416 -1.81 13.56 23.00
CA PRO A 416 -3.21 13.97 23.06
C PRO A 416 -3.43 15.50 23.05
N TYR A 417 -2.47 16.23 23.61
CA TYR A 417 -2.50 17.70 23.74
C TYR A 417 -1.77 18.43 22.60
N ALA A 418 -1.34 17.74 21.54
CA ALA A 418 -0.70 18.39 20.41
C ALA A 418 -1.65 19.41 19.74
N PRO A 419 -1.15 20.55 19.27
CA PRO A 419 -1.99 21.62 18.72
C PRO A 419 -2.86 21.12 17.57
N VAL A 420 -4.10 21.63 17.49
CA VAL A 420 -5.10 21.27 16.46
C VAL A 420 -4.55 21.52 15.05
N ARG A 421 -3.81 22.62 14.88
CA ARG A 421 -3.03 22.95 13.67
C ARG A 421 -1.61 22.38 13.75
N GLY A 422 -1.51 21.06 13.85
CA GLY A 422 -0.26 20.30 14.07
C GLY A 422 0.71 20.29 12.89
N ALA A 423 1.49 19.22 12.77
CA ALA A 423 2.37 18.96 11.63
C ALA A 423 1.67 19.16 10.28
N PHE A 424 2.39 19.64 9.28
CA PHE A 424 1.86 19.87 7.94
C PHE A 424 2.93 19.63 6.88
N VAL A 425 2.48 19.34 5.65
CA VAL A 425 3.37 19.13 4.51
C VAL A 425 3.72 20.48 3.87
N PRO A 426 5.01 20.88 3.77
CA PRO A 426 5.40 22.18 3.21
C PRO A 426 5.52 22.13 1.67
N PHE A 427 4.46 21.68 0.99
CA PHE A 427 4.51 21.46 -0.48
C PHE A 427 4.63 22.74 -1.31
N THR A 428 4.37 23.91 -0.72
CA THR A 428 4.56 25.23 -1.34
C THR A 428 5.94 25.84 -1.04
N ASP A 429 6.84 25.11 -0.38
CA ASP A 429 8.20 25.58 -0.12
C ASP A 429 8.96 25.86 -1.42
N ALA A 430 9.81 26.89 -1.43
CA ALA A 430 10.52 27.34 -2.62
C ALA A 430 11.42 26.25 -3.24
N LEU A 431 12.04 25.42 -2.41
CA LEU A 431 12.84 24.30 -2.90
C LEU A 431 11.94 23.27 -3.58
N THR A 432 10.81 22.91 -2.95
CA THR A 432 9.83 21.97 -3.53
C THR A 432 9.32 22.47 -4.88
N GLN A 433 8.91 23.73 -4.96
CA GLN A 433 8.39 24.34 -6.19
C GLN A 433 9.45 24.41 -7.30
N SER A 434 10.71 24.68 -6.94
CA SER A 434 11.84 24.59 -7.87
C SER A 434 12.02 23.18 -8.41
N LEU A 435 11.89 22.14 -7.59
CA LEU A 435 11.93 20.74 -8.06
C LEU A 435 10.83 20.46 -9.09
N ILE A 436 9.60 20.94 -8.84
CA ILE A 436 8.44 20.69 -9.72
C ILE A 436 8.58 21.42 -11.06
N GLY A 437 9.02 22.68 -11.05
CA GLY A 437 9.19 23.46 -12.28
C GLY A 437 10.12 22.80 -13.30
N ARG A 438 11.15 22.08 -12.82
CA ARG A 438 12.12 21.37 -13.67
C ARG A 438 11.56 20.13 -14.37
N CYS A 439 10.44 19.56 -13.90
CA CYS A 439 9.80 18.42 -14.56
C CYS A 439 9.43 18.70 -16.03
N SER A 440 9.16 19.96 -16.37
CA SER A 440 8.75 20.38 -17.71
C SER A 440 9.87 20.29 -18.77
N ASP A 441 11.13 20.14 -18.35
CA ASP A 441 12.29 20.05 -19.24
C ASP A 441 12.45 18.66 -19.90
N TRP A 442 11.76 17.64 -19.38
CA TRP A 442 11.80 16.26 -19.87
C TRP A 442 10.76 15.99 -20.95
N MET A 443 11.24 15.78 -22.18
CA MET A 443 10.42 15.29 -23.30
C MET A 443 11.28 14.49 -24.29
N VAL A 444 11.64 13.28 -23.90
CA VAL A 444 12.45 12.36 -24.71
C VAL A 444 11.54 11.59 -25.68
N PRO A 445 11.72 11.75 -27.00
CA PRO A 445 10.90 11.07 -27.99
C PRO A 445 11.31 9.60 -28.19
N MET A 446 10.40 8.80 -28.75
CA MET A 446 10.64 7.38 -29.02
C MET A 446 11.87 7.12 -29.88
N SER A 447 12.20 7.99 -30.83
CA SER A 447 13.40 7.85 -31.67
C SER A 447 14.69 7.79 -30.83
N ASN A 448 14.77 8.62 -29.79
CA ASN A 448 15.92 8.69 -28.90
C ASN A 448 15.92 7.49 -27.94
N LEU A 449 14.73 7.09 -27.48
CA LEU A 449 14.55 5.92 -26.64
C LEU A 449 14.92 4.62 -27.38
N GLU A 450 14.54 4.45 -28.64
CA GLU A 450 14.91 3.30 -29.47
C GLU A 450 16.42 3.20 -29.71
N MET A 451 17.08 4.33 -29.93
CA MET A 451 18.55 4.37 -30.02
C MET A 451 19.19 3.89 -28.71
N GLU A 452 18.63 4.28 -27.58
CA GLU A 452 19.17 3.91 -26.27
C GLU A 452 18.92 2.44 -25.91
N LEU A 453 17.74 1.92 -26.23
CA LEU A 453 17.42 0.50 -26.14
C LEU A 453 18.42 -0.33 -26.96
N ARG A 454 18.73 0.08 -28.20
CA ARG A 454 19.73 -0.58 -29.05
C ARG A 454 21.14 -0.46 -28.48
N ARG A 455 21.55 0.73 -28.03
CA ARG A 455 22.90 0.98 -27.48
C ARG A 455 23.17 0.12 -26.25
N GLN A 456 22.18 -0.03 -25.38
CA GLN A 456 22.29 -0.81 -24.15
C GLN A 456 21.95 -2.29 -24.32
N ASN A 457 21.54 -2.72 -25.52
CA ASN A 457 20.99 -4.07 -25.77
C ASN A 457 19.87 -4.43 -24.77
N SER A 458 18.96 -3.48 -24.52
CA SER A 458 17.84 -3.61 -23.61
C SER A 458 16.52 -3.75 -24.38
N SER A 459 15.62 -4.56 -23.82
CA SER A 459 14.23 -4.69 -24.29
C SER A 459 13.22 -4.08 -23.29
N THR A 460 13.70 -3.45 -22.22
CA THR A 460 12.87 -2.91 -21.14
C THR A 460 13.24 -1.46 -20.84
N ILE A 461 12.22 -0.70 -20.47
CA ILE A 461 12.36 0.69 -20.00
C ILE A 461 12.27 0.65 -18.49
N ASP A 462 13.42 0.86 -17.86
CA ASP A 462 13.60 0.73 -16.42
C ASP A 462 14.60 1.79 -15.89
N LEU A 463 14.84 1.78 -14.58
CA LEU A 463 15.76 2.73 -13.94
C LEU A 463 17.18 2.60 -14.50
N LYS A 464 17.63 1.39 -14.81
CA LYS A 464 18.96 1.13 -15.39
C LYS A 464 19.09 1.79 -16.76
N LEU A 465 18.11 1.60 -17.65
CA LEU A 465 18.09 2.23 -18.96
C LEU A 465 18.15 3.76 -18.83
N CYS A 466 17.27 4.33 -18.01
CA CYS A 466 17.15 5.78 -17.84
C CYS A 466 18.40 6.43 -17.24
N VAL A 467 19.02 5.80 -16.24
CA VAL A 467 20.26 6.33 -15.64
C VAL A 467 21.43 6.20 -16.62
N ALA A 468 21.55 5.06 -17.32
CA ALA A 468 22.61 4.86 -18.31
C ALA A 468 22.49 5.79 -19.54
N ALA A 469 21.28 6.27 -19.84
CA ALA A 469 21.03 7.28 -20.87
C ALA A 469 21.58 8.68 -20.52
N LEU A 470 22.12 8.86 -19.31
CA LEU A 470 22.68 10.13 -18.82
C LEU A 470 24.19 10.00 -18.52
N ALA A 471 24.83 8.91 -18.95
CA ALA A 471 26.20 8.57 -18.59
C ALA A 471 27.29 9.44 -19.23
N SER A 472 26.96 10.21 -20.28
CA SER A 472 27.89 11.14 -20.94
C SER A 472 27.17 12.41 -21.40
N GLU A 473 27.92 13.49 -21.59
CA GLU A 473 27.37 14.77 -22.07
C GLU A 473 26.64 14.63 -23.41
N GLU A 474 27.15 13.80 -24.32
CA GLU A 474 26.51 13.53 -25.61
C GLU A 474 25.11 12.90 -25.44
N LEU A 475 24.98 11.95 -24.52
CA LEU A 475 23.69 11.30 -24.25
C LEU A 475 22.71 12.24 -23.54
N VAL A 476 23.23 13.05 -22.60
CA VAL A 476 22.47 14.09 -21.90
C VAL A 476 21.80 15.06 -22.89
N HIS A 477 22.50 15.53 -23.92
CA HIS A 477 21.94 16.42 -24.93
C HIS A 477 20.71 15.86 -25.67
N ARG A 478 20.56 14.53 -25.72
CA ARG A 478 19.42 13.86 -26.39
C ARG A 478 18.17 13.79 -25.52
N THR A 479 18.22 14.26 -24.28
CA THR A 479 17.13 14.12 -23.31
C THR A 479 16.33 15.40 -23.07
N PHE A 480 16.85 16.55 -23.51
CA PHE A 480 16.14 17.83 -23.40
C PHE A 480 14.95 17.90 -24.35
N LYS A 481 13.92 18.63 -23.91
CA LYS A 481 12.72 18.89 -24.70
C LYS A 481 13.05 19.51 -26.06
N PRO A 482 12.67 18.87 -27.18
CA PRO A 482 12.88 19.44 -28.51
C PRO A 482 11.99 20.68 -28.71
N LYS A 483 12.41 21.60 -29.59
CA LYS A 483 11.62 22.78 -29.94
C LYS A 483 10.38 22.35 -30.75
N GLY A 484 9.18 22.56 -30.22
CA GLY A 484 7.90 22.33 -30.90
C GLY A 484 6.79 21.82 -29.98
N ASP A 485 5.57 21.70 -30.50
CA ASP A 485 4.35 21.31 -29.76
C ASP A 485 4.10 19.79 -29.76
N ARG A 486 5.17 18.97 -29.74
CA ARG A 486 5.02 17.51 -29.68
C ARG A 486 4.55 17.08 -28.30
N VAL A 487 3.65 16.09 -28.28
CA VAL A 487 3.24 15.38 -27.06
C VAL A 487 3.74 13.93 -27.10
N LEU A 488 3.92 13.34 -25.92
CA LEU A 488 4.26 11.92 -25.73
C LEU A 488 3.02 11.06 -26.01
N ASP A 489 3.04 10.27 -27.08
CA ASP A 489 1.89 9.50 -27.54
C ASP A 489 2.03 8.01 -27.20
N LYS A 490 3.25 7.47 -27.20
CA LYS A 490 3.50 6.05 -26.90
C LYS A 490 3.60 5.78 -25.40
N LYS A 491 3.17 4.57 -24.99
CA LYS A 491 3.30 4.09 -23.60
C LYS A 491 4.73 4.24 -23.07
N ASP A 492 5.67 3.76 -23.88
CA ASP A 492 7.09 3.69 -23.59
C ASP A 492 7.72 5.07 -23.40
N GLU A 493 7.28 6.06 -24.17
CA GLU A 493 7.67 7.46 -23.99
C GLU A 493 7.18 8.00 -22.63
N VAL A 494 5.92 7.76 -22.28
CA VAL A 494 5.35 8.20 -20.99
C VAL A 494 6.10 7.55 -19.83
N VAL A 495 6.35 6.23 -19.89
CA VAL A 495 7.07 5.51 -18.84
C VAL A 495 8.50 6.04 -18.66
N ALA A 496 9.26 6.19 -19.75
CA ALA A 496 10.64 6.67 -19.69
C ALA A 496 10.72 8.11 -19.12
N ASN A 497 9.84 9.01 -19.59
CA ASN A 497 9.81 10.38 -19.10
C ASN A 497 9.35 10.48 -17.64
N SER A 498 8.41 9.63 -17.20
CA SER A 498 8.07 9.52 -15.77
C SER A 498 9.27 9.06 -14.92
N LEU A 499 10.11 8.13 -15.42
CA LEU A 499 11.33 7.69 -14.74
C LEU A 499 12.36 8.81 -14.59
N TRP A 500 12.63 9.57 -15.64
CA TRP A 500 13.57 10.69 -15.56
C TRP A 500 13.08 11.83 -14.66
N ARG A 501 11.82 12.24 -14.78
CA ARG A 501 11.22 13.24 -13.88
C ARG A 501 11.29 12.81 -12.43
N PHE A 502 11.01 11.53 -12.14
CA PHE A 502 11.17 10.97 -10.80
C PHE A 502 12.61 11.05 -10.29
N LEU A 503 13.59 10.64 -11.11
CA LEU A 503 15.01 10.67 -10.76
C LEU A 503 15.49 12.10 -10.46
N GLU A 504 15.02 13.09 -11.21
CA GLU A 504 15.37 14.49 -10.99
C GLU A 504 14.71 15.07 -9.72
N VAL A 505 13.42 14.83 -9.51
CA VAL A 505 12.70 15.30 -8.30
C VAL A 505 13.28 14.67 -7.02
N ARG A 506 13.82 13.45 -7.12
CA ARG A 506 14.53 12.79 -6.00
C ARG A 506 16.02 13.15 -5.90
N GLY A 507 16.53 13.96 -6.82
CA GLY A 507 17.90 14.48 -6.80
C GLY A 507 18.97 13.46 -7.20
N PHE A 508 18.61 12.37 -7.89
CA PHE A 508 19.56 11.47 -8.54
C PHE A 508 20.07 12.05 -9.88
N VAL A 509 19.29 12.94 -10.46
CA VAL A 509 19.63 13.69 -11.68
C VAL A 509 19.60 15.18 -11.35
N GLN A 510 20.54 15.92 -11.92
CA GLN A 510 20.64 17.38 -11.82
C GLN A 510 19.81 18.06 -12.90
N GLN A 511 19.60 19.38 -12.79
CA GLN A 511 18.81 20.14 -13.76
C GLN A 511 19.40 20.13 -15.19
N ASN A 512 20.71 19.98 -15.32
CA ASN A 512 21.37 19.81 -16.62
C ASN A 512 21.27 18.36 -17.16
N HIS A 513 20.38 17.53 -16.59
CA HIS A 513 20.18 16.12 -16.88
C HIS A 513 21.42 15.23 -16.64
N ALA A 514 22.47 15.74 -15.99
CA ALA A 514 23.62 14.93 -15.59
C ALA A 514 23.37 14.17 -14.27
N HIS A 515 24.15 13.12 -14.01
CA HIS A 515 24.10 12.42 -12.72
C HIS A 515 24.50 13.34 -11.56
N SER A 516 23.76 13.27 -10.46
CA SER A 516 24.26 13.78 -9.17
C SER A 516 25.25 12.78 -8.54
N LEU A 517 25.86 13.13 -7.39
CA LEU A 517 26.78 12.23 -6.66
C LEU A 517 26.12 10.87 -6.36
N ILE A 518 24.88 10.88 -5.86
CA ILE A 518 24.11 9.66 -5.59
C ILE A 518 23.63 8.98 -6.89
N GLY A 519 23.39 9.75 -7.95
CA GLY A 519 23.10 9.24 -9.30
C GLY A 519 24.24 8.44 -9.91
N LYS A 520 25.49 8.91 -9.74
CA LYS A 520 26.70 8.20 -10.20
C LYS A 520 26.87 6.87 -9.46
N ALA A 521 26.65 6.86 -8.14
CA ALA A 521 26.71 5.64 -7.34
C ALA A 521 25.63 4.62 -7.76
N LEU A 522 24.41 5.10 -8.05
CA LEU A 522 23.33 4.27 -8.60
C LEU A 522 23.73 3.67 -9.95
N TYR A 523 24.28 4.49 -10.86
CA TYR A 523 24.75 4.05 -12.16
C TYR A 523 25.84 2.97 -12.03
N ALA A 524 26.86 3.22 -11.20
CA ALA A 524 27.96 2.28 -10.96
C ALA A 524 27.44 0.92 -10.49
N ALA A 525 26.53 0.88 -9.51
CA ALA A 525 25.93 -0.35 -9.03
C ALA A 525 25.08 -1.07 -10.09
N TYR A 526 24.38 -0.33 -10.95
CA TYR A 526 23.62 -0.91 -12.07
C TYR A 526 24.50 -1.52 -13.16
N THR A 527 25.70 -0.97 -13.40
CA THR A 527 26.61 -1.53 -14.41
C THR A 527 27.08 -2.94 -14.07
N VAL A 528 27.32 -3.24 -12.79
CA VAL A 528 27.72 -4.57 -12.32
C VAL A 528 26.55 -5.52 -12.08
N SER A 529 25.32 -5.00 -12.04
CA SER A 529 24.11 -5.78 -11.77
C SER A 529 23.57 -6.51 -12.99
N ARG A 530 23.24 -7.80 -12.83
CA ARG A 530 22.56 -8.61 -13.84
C ARG A 530 21.06 -8.30 -13.87
N VAL A 531 20.45 -8.33 -15.05
CA VAL A 531 19.00 -8.04 -15.22
C VAL A 531 18.13 -9.04 -14.44
N ASN A 532 18.45 -10.33 -14.53
CA ASN A 532 17.68 -11.40 -13.88
C ASN A 532 17.74 -11.37 -12.35
N ASP A 533 18.73 -10.70 -11.77
CA ASP A 533 18.87 -10.59 -10.32
C ASP A 533 17.89 -9.56 -9.71
N ARG A 534 17.29 -8.67 -10.53
CA ARG A 534 16.25 -7.68 -10.14
C ARG A 534 16.70 -6.69 -9.06
N PHE A 535 17.96 -6.25 -9.11
CA PHE A 535 18.55 -5.33 -8.11
C PHE A 535 18.15 -3.86 -8.27
N GLN A 536 17.42 -3.48 -9.32
CA GLN A 536 17.21 -2.06 -9.62
C GLN A 536 16.49 -1.29 -8.51
N GLU A 537 15.32 -1.77 -8.06
CA GLU A 537 14.56 -1.14 -6.98
C GLU A 537 15.30 -1.25 -5.63
N PRO A 538 15.84 -2.42 -5.24
CA PRO A 538 16.55 -2.55 -3.97
C PRO A 538 17.79 -1.66 -3.85
N ILE A 539 18.61 -1.51 -4.91
CA ILE A 539 19.76 -0.58 -4.89
C ILE A 539 19.28 0.86 -4.69
N TYR A 540 18.22 1.26 -5.39
CA TYR A 540 17.65 2.61 -5.23
C TYR A 540 17.21 2.85 -3.77
N LEU A 541 16.50 1.88 -3.17
CA LEU A 541 16.07 1.94 -1.78
C LEU A 541 17.26 2.00 -0.81
N ILE A 542 18.31 1.21 -1.03
CA ILE A 542 19.53 1.24 -0.21
C ILE A 542 20.14 2.65 -0.21
N LEU A 543 20.30 3.27 -1.38
CA LEU A 543 20.88 4.62 -1.48
C LEU A 543 20.02 5.69 -0.79
N GLU A 544 18.70 5.59 -0.89
CA GLU A 544 17.77 6.48 -0.16
C GLU A 544 17.82 6.25 1.36
N LEU A 545 17.90 5.00 1.83
CA LEU A 545 17.98 4.67 3.26
C LEU A 545 19.33 5.09 3.87
N LEU A 546 20.41 5.01 3.08
CA LEU A 546 21.72 5.57 3.44
C LEU A 546 21.68 7.09 3.53
N ARG A 547 21.09 7.76 2.53
CA ARG A 547 20.87 9.22 2.54
C ARG A 547 20.03 9.67 3.73
N ALA A 548 19.09 8.83 4.17
CA ALA A 548 18.26 9.08 5.34
C ALA A 548 18.96 8.77 6.68
N GLY A 549 20.15 8.14 6.65
CA GLY A 549 20.91 7.79 7.85
C GLY A 549 20.33 6.63 8.67
N VAL A 550 19.47 5.79 8.08
CA VAL A 550 18.77 4.70 8.79
C VAL A 550 19.29 3.30 8.45
N LEU A 551 20.25 3.19 7.51
CA LEU A 551 20.93 1.94 7.19
C LEU A 551 22.33 1.93 7.79
N HIS A 552 22.49 1.20 8.90
CA HIS A 552 23.74 1.06 9.64
C HIS A 552 23.80 -0.29 10.39
N GLY A 553 24.96 -0.63 10.96
CA GLY A 553 25.17 -1.85 11.77
C GLY A 553 24.78 -1.70 13.24
N GLY A 554 24.51 -0.49 13.73
CA GLY A 554 24.15 -0.23 15.14
C GLY A 554 22.76 -0.74 15.59
N LYS A 555 22.61 -0.98 16.90
CA LYS A 555 21.35 -1.35 17.57
C LYS A 555 20.33 -0.18 17.51
N TRP A 556 19.04 -0.49 17.43
CA TRP A 556 17.97 0.52 17.54
C TRP A 556 17.88 1.02 18.98
N GLY A 557 17.72 2.32 19.19
CA GLY A 557 17.76 2.95 20.52
C GLY A 557 19.17 3.34 21.00
N GLY A 558 20.21 3.06 20.20
CA GLY A 558 21.60 3.39 20.51
C GLY A 558 22.43 2.21 21.03
N PRO A 559 23.73 2.41 21.33
CA PRO A 559 24.67 1.33 21.68
C PRO A 559 24.27 0.53 22.94
N GLU A 560 23.70 1.22 23.93
CA GLU A 560 23.27 0.69 25.23
C GLU A 560 21.89 0.02 25.20
N ALA A 561 21.19 0.06 24.06
CA ALA A 561 19.87 -0.54 23.95
C ALA A 561 19.96 -2.07 23.95
N ALA A 562 18.93 -2.72 24.50
CA ALA A 562 18.78 -4.16 24.41
C ALA A 562 18.61 -4.59 22.94
N PRO A 563 19.26 -5.67 22.49
CA PRO A 563 19.09 -6.17 21.13
C PRO A 563 17.66 -6.67 20.91
N LEU A 564 17.11 -6.44 19.72
CA LEU A 564 15.83 -7.01 19.32
C LEU A 564 15.97 -8.50 18.98
N LEU A 565 14.90 -9.26 19.18
CA LEU A 565 14.86 -10.69 18.90
C LEU A 565 15.14 -11.00 17.42
N GLY A 566 15.84 -12.11 17.18
CA GLY A 566 16.22 -12.55 15.84
C GLY A 566 17.26 -11.66 15.14
N GLY A 567 18.01 -10.86 15.91
CA GLY A 567 19.28 -10.25 15.49
C GLY A 567 20.45 -11.26 15.49
N PRO A 568 21.69 -10.80 15.22
CA PRO A 568 22.90 -11.62 15.23
C PRO A 568 23.06 -12.43 16.53
N SER A 569 23.47 -13.70 16.43
CA SER A 569 23.50 -14.63 17.58
C SER A 569 24.89 -14.96 18.12
N PHE A 570 25.94 -14.77 17.31
CA PHE A 570 27.32 -15.10 17.67
C PHE A 570 28.27 -13.95 17.36
N GLY A 571 29.49 -14.05 17.88
CA GLY A 571 30.56 -13.07 17.68
C GLY A 571 30.56 -11.92 18.69
N ASP A 572 31.62 -11.12 18.64
CA ASP A 572 31.76 -9.89 19.43
C ASP A 572 30.83 -8.76 18.92
N GLU A 573 30.81 -7.60 19.59
CA GLU A 573 29.91 -6.51 19.20
C GLU A 573 30.16 -5.99 17.76
N ASP A 574 31.40 -6.07 17.29
CA ASP A 574 31.82 -5.60 15.98
C ASP A 574 31.39 -6.56 14.87
N GLU A 575 31.54 -7.86 15.13
CA GLU A 575 31.06 -8.95 14.26
C GLU A 575 29.53 -8.94 14.19
N GLN A 576 28.86 -8.79 15.33
CA GLN A 576 27.40 -8.65 15.38
C GLN A 576 26.93 -7.40 14.61
N SER A 577 27.63 -6.27 14.72
CA SER A 577 27.34 -5.06 13.94
C SER A 577 27.44 -5.32 12.43
N SER A 578 28.46 -6.08 12.01
CA SER A 578 28.66 -6.48 10.61
C SER A 578 27.52 -7.37 10.10
N VAL A 579 27.15 -8.41 10.85
CA VAL A 579 26.01 -9.29 10.53
C VAL A 579 24.72 -8.49 10.44
N ARG A 580 24.47 -7.59 11.40
CA ARG A 580 23.27 -6.74 11.44
C ARG A 580 23.16 -5.86 10.18
N LEU A 581 24.27 -5.26 9.76
CA LEU A 581 24.31 -4.47 8.53
C LEU A 581 24.01 -5.31 7.30
N ILE A 582 24.62 -6.50 7.19
CA ILE A 582 24.45 -7.42 6.06
C ILE A 582 23.00 -7.89 5.95
N MET A 583 22.41 -8.37 7.06
CA MET A 583 21.03 -8.87 7.05
C MET A 583 20.02 -7.75 6.75
N ARG A 584 20.24 -6.52 7.25
CA ARG A 584 19.41 -5.35 6.90
C ARG A 584 19.53 -5.05 5.40
N CYS A 585 20.74 -4.96 4.85
CA CYS A 585 20.93 -4.70 3.42
C CYS A 585 20.23 -5.74 2.54
N ILE A 586 20.46 -7.03 2.80
CA ILE A 586 19.89 -8.12 1.99
C ILE A 586 18.37 -8.18 2.13
N SER A 587 17.79 -7.78 3.28
CA SER A 587 16.34 -7.79 3.48
C SER A 587 15.54 -6.86 2.56
N VAL A 588 16.19 -5.90 1.89
CA VAL A 588 15.56 -5.00 0.90
C VAL A 588 15.28 -5.73 -0.42
N LEU A 589 15.87 -6.90 -0.65
CA LEU A 589 15.69 -7.72 -1.84
C LEU A 589 14.46 -8.64 -1.68
N PRO A 590 13.57 -8.78 -2.69
CA PRO A 590 12.42 -9.67 -2.59
C PRO A 590 12.84 -11.14 -2.69
N LEU A 591 12.51 -11.93 -1.66
CA LEU A 591 12.75 -13.37 -1.63
C LEU A 591 11.77 -14.13 -2.53
N VAL A 592 12.26 -15.12 -3.28
CA VAL A 592 11.39 -15.98 -4.10
C VAL A 592 10.80 -17.11 -3.25
N SER A 593 9.56 -16.94 -2.83
CA SER A 593 8.83 -17.91 -2.00
C SER A 593 7.89 -18.82 -2.80
N ARG A 594 7.49 -19.92 -2.17
CA ARG A 594 6.37 -20.78 -2.57
C ARG A 594 5.05 -20.09 -2.18
N ASN A 595 3.96 -20.45 -2.88
CA ASN A 595 2.62 -19.89 -2.64
C ASN A 595 1.98 -20.53 -1.39
N GLN A 596 2.65 -20.41 -0.25
CA GLN A 596 2.24 -20.95 1.04
C GLN A 596 2.65 -19.97 2.14
N GLN A 597 2.07 -20.12 3.33
CA GLN A 597 2.45 -19.32 4.49
C GLN A 597 3.95 -19.48 4.80
N TRP A 598 4.56 -18.41 5.33
CA TRP A 598 5.95 -18.44 5.80
C TRP A 598 6.18 -19.58 6.80
N VAL A 599 7.24 -20.35 6.54
CA VAL A 599 7.78 -21.37 7.45
C VAL A 599 9.26 -21.08 7.57
N GLY A 600 9.67 -20.70 8.78
CA GLY A 600 11.03 -20.30 9.11
C GLY A 600 11.06 -19.44 10.38
N PRO A 601 12.26 -19.10 10.87
CA PRO A 601 12.40 -18.23 12.03
C PRO A 601 11.84 -16.83 11.76
N LEU A 602 11.60 -16.09 12.84
CA LEU A 602 11.13 -14.70 12.83
C LEU A 602 12.22 -13.75 13.37
N SER A 603 12.18 -12.49 12.97
CA SER A 603 13.15 -11.47 13.40
C SER A 603 12.47 -10.13 13.64
N GLN A 604 12.40 -9.71 14.92
CA GLN A 604 11.97 -8.37 15.29
C GLN A 604 12.95 -7.31 14.77
N GLU A 605 14.25 -7.61 14.80
CA GLU A 605 15.31 -6.75 14.28
C GLU A 605 15.05 -6.35 12.82
N LEU A 606 14.72 -7.33 11.96
CA LEU A 606 14.37 -7.07 10.57
C LEU A 606 12.97 -6.50 10.39
N LEU A 607 12.02 -6.82 11.26
CA LEU A 607 10.68 -6.24 11.19
C LEU A 607 10.71 -4.73 11.47
N ALA A 608 11.56 -4.29 12.41
CA ALA A 608 11.81 -2.88 12.66
C ALA A 608 12.39 -2.21 11.41
N PHE A 609 13.43 -2.80 10.81
CA PHE A 609 14.03 -2.26 9.58
C PHE A 609 13.05 -2.27 8.39
N ASN A 610 12.21 -3.30 8.27
CA ASN A 610 11.19 -3.42 7.22
C ASN A 610 10.19 -2.26 7.23
N ALA A 611 9.90 -1.68 8.40
CA ALA A 611 9.05 -0.48 8.49
C ALA A 611 9.64 0.68 7.67
N PHE A 612 10.94 0.93 7.76
CA PHE A 612 11.64 1.97 6.99
C PHE A 612 11.57 1.67 5.48
N VAL A 613 11.87 0.43 5.08
CA VAL A 613 11.86 0.00 3.68
C VAL A 613 10.46 0.17 3.07
N ARG A 614 9.42 -0.29 3.78
CA ARG A 614 8.02 -0.18 3.34
C ARG A 614 7.56 1.27 3.28
N GLY A 615 7.85 2.07 4.31
CA GLY A 615 7.50 3.49 4.35
C GLY A 615 8.11 4.28 3.19
N LEU A 616 9.37 3.98 2.86
CA LEU A 616 10.07 4.56 1.72
C LEU A 616 9.50 4.08 0.38
N SER A 617 9.47 2.76 0.15
CA SER A 617 9.02 2.16 -1.11
C SER A 617 7.61 2.62 -1.49
N LYS A 618 6.68 2.61 -0.52
CA LYS A 618 5.31 3.08 -0.73
C LYS A 618 5.27 4.57 -1.10
N SER A 619 6.07 5.40 -0.44
CA SER A 619 6.10 6.85 -0.70
C SER A 619 6.73 7.18 -2.06
N LEU A 620 7.76 6.45 -2.48
CA LEU A 620 8.35 6.58 -3.82
C LEU A 620 7.38 6.13 -4.92
N ARG A 621 6.62 5.06 -4.67
CA ARG A 621 5.57 4.62 -5.58
C ARG A 621 4.47 5.67 -5.74
N GLN A 622 4.05 6.29 -4.65
CA GLN A 622 3.06 7.38 -4.69
C GLN A 622 3.58 8.60 -5.45
N LEU A 623 4.88 8.90 -5.33
CA LEU A 623 5.53 9.93 -6.14
C LEU A 623 5.49 9.60 -7.64
N PHE A 624 5.76 8.35 -8.03
CA PHE A 624 5.63 7.92 -9.44
C PHE A 624 4.22 8.10 -10.00
N GLU A 625 3.20 7.80 -9.21
CA GLU A 625 1.80 8.01 -9.59
C GLU A 625 1.54 9.51 -9.84
N ALA A 626 1.99 10.39 -8.94
CA ALA A 626 1.86 11.83 -9.09
C ALA A 626 2.66 12.41 -10.27
N VAL A 627 3.88 11.93 -10.52
CA VAL A 627 4.69 12.32 -11.70
C VAL A 627 3.96 11.96 -12.99
N SER A 628 3.36 10.77 -13.06
CA SER A 628 2.66 10.31 -14.27
C SER A 628 1.37 11.10 -14.51
N VAL A 629 0.62 11.41 -13.45
CA VAL A 629 -0.56 12.29 -13.53
C VAL A 629 -0.16 13.69 -13.93
N HIS A 630 0.90 14.24 -13.33
CA HIS A 630 1.45 15.57 -13.67
C HIS A 630 1.81 15.66 -15.15
N LEU A 631 2.52 14.66 -15.68
CA LEU A 631 2.89 14.59 -17.10
C LEU A 631 1.66 14.63 -18.02
N LEU A 632 0.62 13.85 -17.74
CA LEU A 632 -0.57 13.80 -18.60
C LEU A 632 -1.44 15.05 -18.48
N LEU A 633 -1.70 15.53 -17.26
CA LEU A 633 -2.59 16.67 -17.03
C LEU A 633 -1.94 18.02 -17.37
N SER A 634 -0.61 18.12 -17.31
CA SER A 634 0.14 19.26 -17.86
C SER A 634 0.11 19.34 -19.39
N GLY A 635 -0.39 18.32 -20.08
CA GLY A 635 -0.49 18.29 -21.53
C GLY A 635 0.78 17.82 -22.25
N ASP A 636 1.78 17.29 -21.52
CA ASP A 636 3.00 16.75 -22.14
C ASP A 636 2.75 15.40 -22.84
N GLY A 637 1.64 14.71 -22.53
CA GLY A 637 1.26 13.44 -23.14
C GLY A 637 -0.13 13.46 -23.78
N ARG A 638 -0.37 12.55 -24.73
CA ARG A 638 -1.70 12.33 -25.31
C ARG A 638 -2.66 11.90 -24.21
N ARG A 639 -3.73 12.68 -24.01
CA ARG A 639 -4.72 12.45 -22.94
C ARG A 639 -5.67 11.30 -23.20
N ASN A 640 -6.21 11.15 -24.41
CA ASN A 640 -7.08 10.03 -24.77
C ASN A 640 -6.26 8.74 -24.93
N ARG A 641 -6.40 7.80 -23.99
CA ARG A 641 -5.63 6.56 -23.93
C ARG A 641 -6.46 5.39 -23.42
N ASP A 642 -6.03 4.18 -23.75
CA ASP A 642 -6.57 2.91 -23.28
C ASP A 642 -5.54 2.10 -22.46
N ASP A 643 -4.28 2.53 -22.45
CA ASP A 643 -3.11 1.86 -21.88
C ASP A 643 -2.70 2.35 -20.46
N TYR A 644 -3.55 3.10 -19.75
CA TYR A 644 -3.22 3.67 -18.42
C TYR A 644 -2.73 2.63 -17.40
N SER A 645 -3.40 1.47 -17.33
CA SER A 645 -3.00 0.41 -16.42
C SER A 645 -1.64 -0.19 -16.80
N ASP A 646 -1.32 -0.24 -18.11
CA ASP A 646 -0.03 -0.74 -18.59
C ASP A 646 1.12 0.23 -18.29
N ILE A 647 0.87 1.55 -18.35
CA ILE A 647 1.82 2.57 -17.88
C ILE A 647 2.08 2.34 -16.39
N MET A 648 1.04 2.24 -15.57
CA MET A 648 1.17 2.09 -14.13
C MET A 648 1.88 0.80 -13.71
N LEU A 649 1.63 -0.30 -14.42
CA LEU A 649 2.28 -1.59 -14.22
C LEU A 649 3.71 -1.66 -14.79
N SER A 650 4.15 -0.65 -15.55
CA SER A 650 5.53 -0.55 -16.01
C SER A 650 6.41 0.25 -15.04
N LEU A 651 5.82 0.99 -14.10
CA LEU A 651 6.56 1.82 -13.15
C LEU A 651 7.08 1.00 -11.94
N PRO A 652 8.22 1.37 -11.33
CA PRO A 652 8.84 0.67 -10.18
C PRO A 652 8.03 0.70 -8.88
N PHE A 653 8.50 -0.03 -7.86
CA PHE A 653 8.02 -0.06 -6.47
C PHE A 653 6.58 -0.60 -6.33
N GLN A 654 6.31 -1.73 -6.98
CA GLN A 654 4.98 -2.34 -7.01
C GLN A 654 4.69 -3.28 -5.84
N THR A 655 5.73 -3.85 -5.25
CA THR A 655 5.62 -4.93 -4.27
C THR A 655 6.43 -4.60 -3.03
N ASP A 656 5.85 -4.87 -1.87
CA ASP A 656 6.56 -4.79 -0.60
C ASP A 656 7.38 -6.06 -0.37
N VAL A 657 8.55 -5.87 0.21
CA VAL A 657 9.42 -6.97 0.65
C VAL A 657 9.07 -7.38 2.08
N ASN A 658 9.30 -8.64 2.40
CA ASN A 658 9.20 -9.17 3.77
C ASN A 658 10.60 -9.35 4.37
N THR A 659 10.67 -9.75 5.64
CA THR A 659 11.95 -9.94 6.35
C THR A 659 12.70 -11.21 5.92
N GLY A 660 12.08 -12.09 5.14
CA GLY A 660 12.54 -13.46 4.90
C GLY A 660 13.94 -13.57 4.31
N PHE A 661 14.35 -12.66 3.41
CA PHE A 661 15.68 -12.73 2.80
C PHE A 661 16.78 -12.41 3.80
N GLY A 662 16.59 -11.35 4.61
CA GLY A 662 17.54 -11.03 5.67
C GLY A 662 17.65 -12.17 6.69
N ILE A 663 16.53 -12.83 7.00
CA ILE A 663 16.49 -14.01 7.87
C ILE A 663 17.29 -15.17 7.26
N LEU A 664 17.10 -15.47 5.97
CA LEU A 664 17.85 -16.51 5.25
C LEU A 664 19.37 -16.25 5.32
N ALA A 665 19.80 -15.03 5.00
CA ALA A 665 21.22 -14.66 5.03
C ALA A 665 21.80 -14.77 6.45
N LYS A 666 21.08 -14.25 7.45
CA LYS A 666 21.47 -14.34 8.86
C LYS A 666 21.57 -15.79 9.33
N SER A 667 20.59 -16.63 9.02
CA SER A 667 20.58 -18.05 9.39
C SER A 667 21.76 -18.81 8.79
N TYR A 668 22.15 -18.52 7.54
CA TYR A 668 23.36 -19.10 6.96
C TYR A 668 24.64 -18.66 7.69
N LEU A 669 24.79 -17.36 7.96
CA LEU A 669 25.97 -16.82 8.64
C LEU A 669 26.12 -17.39 10.06
N ASP A 670 25.02 -17.46 10.81
CA ASP A 670 25.01 -18.06 12.15
C ASP A 670 25.31 -19.55 12.12
N ALA A 671 24.71 -20.31 11.20
CA ALA A 671 24.98 -21.74 11.07
C ALA A 671 26.45 -22.00 10.71
N THR A 672 27.04 -21.13 9.87
CA THR A 672 28.47 -21.20 9.51
C THR A 672 29.34 -21.01 10.74
N SER A 673 29.09 -19.98 11.56
CA SER A 673 29.82 -19.77 12.82
C SER A 673 29.59 -20.90 13.82
N TYR A 674 28.35 -21.40 13.94
CA TYR A 674 27.99 -22.51 14.83
C TYR A 674 28.79 -23.77 14.51
N HIS A 675 28.82 -24.18 13.24
CA HIS A 675 29.60 -25.34 12.81
C HIS A 675 31.11 -25.10 12.81
N ASN A 676 31.53 -23.83 12.88
CA ASN A 676 32.91 -23.43 13.09
C ASN A 676 33.22 -23.15 14.58
N GLN A 677 32.59 -23.86 15.52
CA GLN A 677 32.84 -23.75 16.97
C GLN A 677 32.54 -22.38 17.56
N LEU A 678 31.47 -21.73 17.09
CA LEU A 678 31.03 -20.40 17.51
C LEU A 678 31.98 -19.26 17.13
N GLU A 679 32.95 -19.52 16.25
CA GLU A 679 33.89 -18.53 15.72
C GLU A 679 33.59 -18.24 14.24
N PRO A 680 33.73 -17.00 13.75
CA PRO A 680 33.65 -16.74 12.33
C PRO A 680 34.85 -17.35 11.59
N ILE A 681 34.67 -17.61 10.30
CA ILE A 681 35.75 -18.06 9.42
C ILE A 681 36.59 -16.83 9.07
N THR A 682 37.88 -16.85 9.36
CA THR A 682 38.83 -15.79 8.98
C THR A 682 39.44 -16.06 7.60
N GLU A 683 40.10 -15.06 7.01
CA GLU A 683 40.79 -15.24 5.71
C GLU A 683 41.84 -16.37 5.74
N GLU A 684 42.53 -16.55 6.87
CA GLU A 684 43.53 -17.61 7.05
C GLU A 684 42.92 -19.02 7.09
N MET A 685 41.64 -19.13 7.45
CA MET A 685 40.92 -20.41 7.53
C MET A 685 40.34 -20.84 6.17
N ILE A 686 40.39 -20.00 5.15
CA ILE A 686 39.86 -20.31 3.81
C ILE A 686 40.60 -21.54 3.24
N GLY A 687 39.84 -22.51 2.74
CA GLY A 687 40.37 -23.76 2.19
C GLY A 687 40.77 -24.81 3.23
N THR A 688 40.60 -24.52 4.53
CA THR A 688 40.73 -25.56 5.57
C THR A 688 39.53 -26.49 5.55
N LYS A 689 39.75 -27.79 5.83
CA LYS A 689 38.66 -28.77 5.95
C LYS A 689 37.59 -28.36 6.96
N ARG A 690 37.99 -27.65 8.04
CA ARG A 690 37.08 -27.13 9.07
C ARG A 690 36.13 -26.10 8.46
N ALA A 691 36.66 -25.08 7.79
CA ALA A 691 35.86 -24.03 7.14
C ALA A 691 34.94 -24.60 6.05
N GLU A 692 35.45 -25.49 5.18
CA GLU A 692 34.66 -26.13 4.13
C GLU A 692 33.51 -26.99 4.70
N THR A 693 33.78 -27.73 5.77
CA THR A 693 32.76 -28.53 6.45
C THR A 693 31.69 -27.64 7.07
N ALA A 694 32.09 -26.55 7.74
CA ALA A 694 31.15 -25.62 8.36
C ALA A 694 30.21 -24.98 7.34
N LYS A 695 30.74 -24.48 6.21
CA LYS A 695 29.95 -23.92 5.11
C LYS A 695 28.99 -24.94 4.52
N ARG A 696 29.45 -26.17 4.27
CA ARG A 696 28.61 -27.23 3.72
C ARG A 696 27.45 -27.59 4.66
N GLN A 697 27.70 -27.67 5.97
CA GLN A 697 26.65 -27.93 6.95
C GLN A 697 25.65 -26.76 7.05
N ALA A 698 26.14 -25.51 6.96
CA ALA A 698 25.27 -24.33 6.93
C ALA A 698 24.36 -24.30 5.69
N ILE A 699 24.86 -24.72 4.53
CA ILE A 699 24.05 -24.87 3.30
C ILE A 699 22.94 -25.92 3.50
N LEU A 700 23.28 -27.09 4.04
CA LEU A 700 22.29 -28.14 4.32
C LEU A 700 21.23 -27.64 5.30
N PHE A 701 21.64 -26.92 6.35
CA PHE A 701 20.73 -26.33 7.32
C PHE A 701 19.70 -25.41 6.67
N ILE A 702 20.11 -24.49 5.79
CA ILE A 702 19.15 -23.59 5.13
C ILE A 702 18.25 -24.32 4.13
N GLU A 703 18.73 -25.36 3.45
CA GLU A 703 17.92 -26.17 2.55
C GLU A 703 16.81 -26.93 3.28
N GLU A 704 17.11 -27.46 4.47
CA GLU A 704 16.15 -28.21 5.29
C GLU A 704 15.14 -27.30 6.00
N ASN A 705 15.56 -26.12 6.47
CA ASN A 705 14.73 -25.28 7.35
C ASN A 705 13.91 -24.20 6.62
N PHE A 706 14.25 -23.85 5.37
CA PHE A 706 13.53 -22.83 4.58
C PHE A 706 12.66 -23.45 3.48
N SER A 707 11.80 -24.41 3.85
CA SER A 707 10.93 -25.13 2.90
C SER A 707 9.95 -24.22 2.14
N SER A 708 9.61 -23.06 2.69
CA SER A 708 8.77 -22.03 2.05
C SER A 708 9.49 -21.22 0.96
N VAL A 709 10.81 -21.34 0.85
CA VAL A 709 11.64 -20.65 -0.15
C VAL A 709 11.89 -21.54 -1.37
N LYS A 710 11.93 -20.96 -2.56
CA LYS A 710 12.31 -21.67 -3.79
C LYS A 710 13.81 -21.47 -4.02
N GLY A 711 14.58 -22.55 -3.92
CA GLY A 711 16.02 -22.51 -4.16
C GLY A 711 16.78 -21.64 -3.14
N PRO A 712 16.76 -21.97 -1.84
CA PRO A 712 17.34 -21.13 -0.78
C PRO A 712 18.83 -20.85 -0.99
N VAL A 713 19.60 -21.80 -1.54
CA VAL A 713 21.03 -21.61 -1.83
C VAL A 713 21.24 -20.61 -2.97
N GLN A 714 20.47 -20.73 -4.06
CA GLN A 714 20.56 -19.79 -5.18
C GLN A 714 20.13 -18.38 -4.77
N GLU A 715 19.11 -18.27 -3.90
CA GLU A 715 18.69 -17.00 -3.32
C GLU A 715 19.79 -16.43 -2.41
N LEU A 716 20.43 -17.23 -1.56
CA LEU A 716 21.55 -16.78 -0.73
C LEU A 716 22.70 -16.20 -1.57
N GLU A 717 23.14 -16.91 -2.62
CA GLU A 717 24.16 -16.41 -3.55
C GLU A 717 23.72 -15.11 -4.23
N ARG A 718 22.43 -14.98 -4.58
CA ARG A 718 21.87 -13.73 -5.10
C ARG A 718 21.97 -12.61 -4.08
N GLY A 719 21.71 -12.88 -2.81
CA GLY A 719 21.88 -11.92 -1.72
C GLY A 719 23.32 -11.40 -1.60
N PHE A 720 24.32 -12.28 -1.76
CA PHE A 720 25.73 -11.85 -1.72
C PHE A 720 26.17 -11.11 -2.98
N ARG A 721 25.66 -11.46 -4.17
CA ARG A 721 25.85 -10.63 -5.37
C ARG A 721 25.21 -9.24 -5.23
N PHE A 722 24.08 -9.16 -4.54
CA PHE A 722 23.44 -7.87 -4.23
C PHE A 722 24.33 -7.03 -3.31
N TRP A 723 24.89 -7.63 -2.27
CA TRP A 723 25.87 -6.98 -1.40
C TRP A 723 27.06 -6.43 -2.21
N ASP A 724 27.61 -7.20 -3.15
CA ASP A 724 28.71 -6.74 -4.01
C ASP A 724 28.34 -5.50 -4.83
N ALA A 725 27.12 -5.47 -5.39
CA ALA A 725 26.63 -4.31 -6.13
C ALA A 725 26.43 -3.08 -5.22
N VAL A 726 25.96 -3.28 -3.98
CA VAL A 726 25.86 -2.22 -2.98
C VAL A 726 27.25 -1.68 -2.62
N MET A 727 28.25 -2.55 -2.43
CA MET A 727 29.63 -2.13 -2.14
C MET A 727 30.24 -1.28 -3.26
N VAL A 728 29.90 -1.56 -4.52
CA VAL A 728 30.28 -0.68 -5.65
C VAL A 728 29.67 0.71 -5.51
N ALA A 729 28.41 0.80 -5.09
CA ALA A 729 27.74 2.09 -4.84
C ALA A 729 28.41 2.84 -3.67
N ILE A 730 28.69 2.16 -2.56
CA ILE A 730 29.34 2.74 -1.38
C ILE A 730 30.73 3.29 -1.71
N ARG A 731 31.54 2.52 -2.44
CA ARG A 731 32.89 2.94 -2.84
C ARG A 731 32.86 4.12 -3.81
N CYS A 732 31.90 4.13 -4.75
CA CYS A 732 31.68 5.26 -5.64
C CYS A 732 31.28 6.52 -4.86
N LEU A 733 30.39 6.42 -3.86
CA LEU A 733 30.05 7.54 -2.97
C LEU A 733 31.26 8.04 -2.17
N ALA A 734 32.09 7.13 -1.66
CA ALA A 734 33.29 7.48 -0.91
C ALA A 734 34.27 8.29 -1.78
N GLU A 735 34.46 7.89 -3.04
CA GLU A 735 35.31 8.58 -4.00
C GLU A 735 34.74 9.96 -4.39
N GLU A 736 33.46 10.01 -4.76
CA GLU A 736 32.81 11.22 -5.29
C GLU A 736 32.60 12.32 -4.25
N GLN A 737 32.36 11.96 -2.98
CA GLN A 737 32.23 12.94 -1.88
C GLN A 737 33.60 13.45 -1.39
N GLY A 738 34.67 12.68 -1.64
CA GLY A 738 36.01 12.95 -1.13
C GLY A 738 36.19 12.69 0.37
N PRO A 739 37.39 12.94 0.92
CA PRO A 739 37.74 12.55 2.30
C PRO A 739 37.10 13.41 3.38
N ASN A 740 36.80 14.68 3.08
CA ASN A 740 36.22 15.66 3.99
C ASN A 740 35.11 16.46 3.28
N PRO A 741 33.97 15.81 2.93
CA PRO A 741 32.87 16.48 2.25
C PRO A 741 32.27 17.58 3.13
N LYS A 742 31.83 18.68 2.52
CA LYS A 742 30.94 19.64 3.19
C LYS A 742 29.61 18.96 3.46
N LEU A 743 28.88 19.36 4.50
CA LEU A 743 27.55 18.80 4.83
C LEU A 743 26.58 18.75 3.63
N ALA A 744 26.59 19.78 2.79
CA ALA A 744 25.75 19.84 1.58
C ALA A 744 26.15 18.84 0.47
N GLN A 745 27.35 18.26 0.56
CA GLN A 745 27.90 17.26 -0.36
C GLN A 745 27.99 15.87 0.28
N THR A 746 27.58 15.73 1.54
CA THR A 746 27.56 14.45 2.27
C THR A 746 26.20 13.78 2.10
N VAL A 747 26.16 12.73 1.28
CA VAL A 747 25.09 11.74 1.17
C VAL A 747 25.19 10.70 2.29
N VAL A 748 26.39 10.20 2.59
CA VAL A 748 26.62 9.14 3.59
C VAL A 748 27.80 9.51 4.50
N GLY A 749 27.62 9.31 5.80
CA GLY A 749 28.67 9.54 6.81
C GLY A 749 29.88 8.61 6.64
N LYS A 750 31.06 9.12 6.99
CA LYS A 750 32.32 8.36 6.91
C LYS A 750 32.30 7.10 7.78
N ASP A 751 31.70 7.21 8.96
CA ASP A 751 31.49 6.12 9.91
C ASP A 751 30.65 4.97 9.30
N VAL A 752 29.64 5.30 8.50
CA VAL A 752 28.81 4.30 7.81
C VAL A 752 29.61 3.63 6.70
N ILE A 753 30.38 4.39 5.90
CA ILE A 753 31.27 3.81 4.87
C ILE A 753 32.26 2.82 5.49
N GLU A 754 32.86 3.18 6.64
CA GLU A 754 33.77 2.30 7.37
C GLU A 754 33.07 1.04 7.90
N GLN A 755 31.82 1.13 8.37
CA GLN A 755 31.02 -0.04 8.73
C GLN A 755 30.81 -0.99 7.55
N PHE A 756 30.52 -0.47 6.35
CA PHE A 756 30.36 -1.28 5.14
C PHE A 756 31.66 -1.98 4.73
N GLU A 757 32.80 -1.28 4.75
CA GLU A 757 34.10 -1.91 4.43
C GLU A 757 34.51 -2.97 5.47
N LYS A 758 34.21 -2.75 6.76
CA LYS A 758 34.43 -3.74 7.82
C LYS A 758 33.55 -4.98 7.61
N ALA A 759 32.27 -4.77 7.33
CA ALA A 759 31.34 -5.86 7.05
C ALA A 759 31.70 -6.63 5.77
N ASP A 760 32.19 -5.96 4.72
CA ASP A 760 32.65 -6.60 3.48
C ASP A 760 33.85 -7.52 3.73
N LYS A 761 34.84 -7.06 4.50
CA LYS A 761 35.99 -7.87 4.91
C LYS A 761 35.57 -9.07 5.75
N TRP A 762 34.66 -8.87 6.70
CA TRP A 762 34.14 -9.95 7.54
C TRP A 762 33.34 -10.98 6.74
N LEU A 763 32.54 -10.54 5.76
CA LEU A 763 31.67 -11.41 4.97
C LEU A 763 32.44 -12.30 3.98
N LYS A 764 33.53 -11.80 3.37
CA LYS A 764 34.31 -12.52 2.34
C LYS A 764 34.65 -13.98 2.70
N PRO A 765 35.31 -14.27 3.84
CA PRO A 765 35.64 -15.65 4.20
C PRO A 765 34.42 -16.50 4.57
N MET A 766 33.29 -15.88 4.94
CA MET A 766 32.06 -16.56 5.36
C MET A 766 31.19 -17.08 4.20
N ARG A 767 31.41 -16.58 2.98
CA ARG A 767 30.59 -16.96 1.80
C ARG A 767 30.69 -18.46 1.47
N PRO A 768 29.63 -19.07 0.90
CA PRO A 768 29.57 -20.48 0.49
C PRO A 768 30.79 -20.97 -0.27
#